data_AF-A0A2G2L0I0-F1
#
_entry.id   AF-A0A2G2L0I0-F1
#
_cell.length_a   1.000
_cell.length_b   1.000
_cell.length_c   1.000
_cell.angle_alpha   90.00
_cell.angle_beta   90.00
_cell.angle_gamma   90.00
#
_symmetry.space_group_name_H-M   'P 1'
#
loop_
_entity.id
_entity.type
_entity.pdbx_description
1 polymer ?
#
loop_
_entity_poly.entity_id
_entity_poly.type
_entity_poly.pdbx_seq_one_letter_code
_entity_poly.pdbx_strand_id
1 'polypeptide(L)'
;MPRKLRNILKQNRRLEEKIFYEPRPSDWRADLISPKELNKALSCLANRIIDNKSPELSVLSMLDELPEITKRPLASYEKNALQVVEMLFNYLRVSTHFDPRFYHILNSLQLAFTRLALDDLSFLDNHKHHAVLFLEKLVNIGYHFDQGAGKLANFFVHAIELLTDRLASKEQINIKTFANANKKLDEYLVGFEEKSNINTSKILAKIEGASRQIEADQFTSQLIKTKIEGDEIPIFLLDFFENQLSIVLHKIILQFGTQSKQCQQLLTDMDTISWSLTCPYGDVNYNKRFEADVPDTMRRIYTLFKDNDNDNEYVNSFFLEAEELHRKKLDGKRVRLDVMISADIFADEDFDANKGYESTNWHQAEEAAFSCFDIETLEENGWYFLKINGHQSRSKLFMINRLTEKLYFSNLSGELVTTIEFEDKTKLLETLTPTLLDEEIRYPHAIRSVTRELTTKLETLESEYLQFKQQEIINDKQQQQAEERARFSVMHRMAKHRKAEQEKEIEKRQVEERAIAKQRKEHQKQLEITKAESSKVVELEQVEARRRFKLKGDIKNLGPGSSVAVLKTPNRWVEASLMLISRTTQRYIFADSSGNKIVEPTKKELIELLKDKKIRILKASRPKADPMQKLVIERRKKLASRF
;
A
#
# COMPACT_ATOMS: atom_id res chain seq x y z
N MET A 1 12.40 -22.45 -4.66
CA MET A 1 11.58 -21.41 -3.98
C MET A 1 12.39 -20.24 -3.38
N PRO A 2 13.61 -20.39 -2.80
CA PRO A 2 14.27 -19.28 -2.09
C PRO A 2 14.74 -18.09 -2.96
N ARG A 3 15.29 -18.33 -4.16
CA ARG A 3 15.69 -17.22 -5.06
C ARG A 3 14.54 -16.30 -5.47
N LYS A 4 13.29 -16.78 -5.45
CA LYS A 4 12.12 -16.01 -5.89
C LYS A 4 11.83 -14.85 -4.94
N LEU A 5 11.83 -15.09 -3.63
CA LEU A 5 11.51 -14.08 -2.62
C LEU A 5 12.55 -12.94 -2.60
N ARG A 6 13.84 -13.28 -2.62
CA ARG A 6 14.91 -12.26 -2.73
C ARG A 6 14.84 -11.45 -4.01
N ASN A 7 14.45 -12.07 -5.13
CA ASN A 7 14.29 -11.35 -6.39
C ASN A 7 13.13 -10.37 -6.33
N ILE A 8 11.98 -10.78 -5.78
CA ILE A 8 10.81 -9.91 -5.55
C ILE A 8 11.21 -8.74 -4.64
N LEU A 9 11.92 -8.99 -3.55
CA LEU A 9 12.39 -7.92 -2.65
C LEU A 9 13.31 -6.92 -3.35
N LYS A 10 14.22 -7.40 -4.20
CA LYS A 10 15.08 -6.53 -5.02
C LYS A 10 14.29 -5.71 -6.03
N GLN A 11 13.25 -6.29 -6.63
CA GLN A 11 12.39 -5.59 -7.58
C GLN A 11 11.53 -4.53 -6.88
N ASN A 12 10.86 -4.88 -5.78
CA ASN A 12 10.11 -3.95 -4.94
C ASN A 12 10.99 -2.78 -4.50
N ARG A 13 12.20 -3.07 -4.00
CA ARG A 13 13.19 -2.04 -3.64
C ARG A 13 13.45 -1.06 -4.77
N ARG A 14 13.73 -1.56 -5.98
CA ARG A 14 14.05 -0.74 -7.15
C ARG A 14 12.88 0.12 -7.59
N LEU A 15 11.65 -0.40 -7.52
CA LEU A 15 10.46 0.36 -7.89
C LEU A 15 10.14 1.43 -6.84
N GLU A 16 10.24 1.11 -5.55
CA GLU A 16 10.06 2.11 -4.49
C GLU A 16 11.06 3.26 -4.60
N GLU A 17 12.35 2.96 -4.86
CA GLU A 17 13.39 3.96 -5.12
C GLU A 17 13.01 4.91 -6.28
N LYS A 18 12.50 4.37 -7.38
CA LYS A 18 12.11 5.14 -8.56
C LYS A 18 10.84 5.98 -8.37
N ILE A 19 9.84 5.46 -7.66
CA ILE A 19 8.54 6.12 -7.52
C ILE A 19 8.60 7.20 -6.44
N PHE A 20 9.20 6.91 -5.28
CA PHE A 20 9.05 7.77 -4.09
C PHE A 20 10.27 8.63 -3.76
N TYR A 21 11.45 8.27 -4.30
CA TYR A 21 12.71 8.85 -3.87
C TYR A 21 13.47 9.58 -4.98
N GLU A 22 13.63 8.98 -6.17
CA GLU A 22 14.28 9.63 -7.33
C GLU A 22 13.62 10.96 -7.78
N PRO A 23 12.30 11.16 -7.71
CA PRO A 23 11.66 12.41 -8.13
C PRO A 23 11.93 13.62 -7.23
N ARG A 24 12.63 13.45 -6.10
CA ARG A 24 12.84 14.54 -5.13
C ARG A 24 13.94 15.50 -5.62
N PRO A 25 13.71 16.83 -5.59
CA PRO A 25 14.66 17.83 -6.07
C PRO A 25 15.87 18.04 -5.15
N SER A 26 15.79 17.61 -3.89
CA SER A 26 16.89 17.62 -2.91
C SER A 26 17.53 16.24 -2.78
N ASP A 27 18.80 16.18 -2.36
CA ASP A 27 19.48 14.91 -2.05
C ASP A 27 18.90 14.29 -0.77
N TRP A 28 17.77 13.61 -0.91
CA TRP A 28 17.04 12.93 0.15
C TRP A 28 17.87 11.88 0.89
N ARG A 29 19.01 11.46 0.33
CA ARG A 29 19.92 10.50 0.97
C ARG A 29 20.56 11.07 2.24
N ALA A 30 20.69 12.39 2.33
CA ALA A 30 21.18 13.05 3.55
C ALA A 30 20.18 12.95 4.72
N ASP A 31 18.88 12.82 4.41
CA ASP A 31 17.81 12.74 5.41
C ASP A 31 17.51 11.31 5.90
N LEU A 32 18.14 10.31 5.27
CA LEU A 32 17.97 8.90 5.60
C LEU A 32 18.31 8.62 7.07
N ILE A 33 17.53 7.75 7.70
CA ILE A 33 17.87 7.22 9.02
C ILE A 33 19.12 6.35 8.89
N SER A 34 20.17 6.69 9.61
CA SER A 34 21.40 5.90 9.63
C SER A 34 21.21 4.58 10.38
N PRO A 35 22.00 3.53 10.09
CA PRO A 35 21.91 2.25 10.80
C PRO A 35 22.10 2.38 12.33
N LYS A 36 22.92 3.34 12.77
CA LYS A 36 23.12 3.63 14.21
C LYS A 36 21.88 4.25 14.84
N GLU A 37 21.24 5.20 14.16
CA GLU A 37 19.98 5.80 14.62
C GLU A 37 18.85 4.76 14.66
N LEU A 38 18.76 3.89 13.64
CA LEU A 38 17.77 2.82 13.60
C LEU A 38 17.96 1.84 14.77
N ASN A 39 19.18 1.40 15.03
CA ASN A 39 19.46 0.52 16.18
C ASN A 39 19.12 1.19 17.51
N LYS A 40 19.44 2.48 17.68
CA LYS A 40 19.06 3.25 18.86
C LYS A 40 17.53 3.33 19.01
N ALA A 41 16.81 3.60 17.93
CA ALA A 41 15.35 3.65 17.91
C ALA A 41 14.72 2.29 18.29
N LEU A 42 15.23 1.19 17.73
CA LEU A 42 14.82 -0.17 18.09
C LEU A 42 15.15 -0.52 19.54
N SER A 43 16.26 -0.02 20.09
CA SER A 43 16.59 -0.17 21.51
C SER A 43 15.63 0.63 22.40
N CYS A 44 15.23 1.85 22.01
CA CYS A 44 14.22 2.63 22.73
C CYS A 44 12.85 1.96 22.73
N LEU A 45 12.46 1.32 21.62
CA LEU A 45 11.19 0.60 21.51
C LEU A 45 11.23 -0.80 22.14
N ALA A 46 12.42 -1.32 22.50
CA ALA A 46 12.57 -2.70 22.91
C ALA A 46 11.64 -3.08 24.07
N ASN A 47 11.62 -2.29 25.15
CA ASN A 47 10.76 -2.55 26.29
C ASN A 47 9.27 -2.46 25.93
N ARG A 48 8.88 -1.45 25.12
CA ARG A 48 7.48 -1.28 24.67
C ARG A 48 7.01 -2.45 23.81
N ILE A 49 7.89 -3.01 22.97
CA ILE A 49 7.58 -4.17 22.12
C ILE A 49 7.54 -5.45 22.95
N ILE A 50 8.55 -5.65 23.82
CA ILE A 50 8.65 -6.83 24.66
C ILE A 50 7.44 -6.91 25.60
N ASP A 51 7.06 -5.83 26.28
CA ASP A 51 5.93 -5.85 27.23
C ASP A 51 4.55 -5.94 26.55
N ASN A 52 4.48 -5.90 25.21
CA ASN A 52 3.22 -5.92 24.47
C ASN A 52 2.68 -7.36 24.33
N LYS A 53 1.48 -7.58 24.88
CA LYS A 53 0.76 -8.87 24.83
C LYS A 53 -0.35 -8.93 23.78
N SER A 54 -0.54 -7.86 23.02
CA SER A 54 -1.59 -7.80 22.01
C SER A 54 -1.22 -8.60 20.75
N PRO A 55 -2.23 -9.14 20.03
CA PRO A 55 -2.03 -9.81 18.75
C PRO A 55 -1.71 -8.83 17.60
N GLU A 56 -1.82 -7.52 17.83
CA GLU A 56 -1.55 -6.48 16.85
C GLU A 56 -0.24 -5.76 17.18
N LEU A 57 0.78 -5.95 16.35
CA LEU A 57 2.08 -5.30 16.50
C LEU A 57 2.66 -4.89 15.14
N SER A 58 2.81 -3.59 14.93
CA SER A 58 3.57 -3.02 13.80
C SER A 58 4.80 -2.30 14.32
N VAL A 59 5.99 -2.83 13.99
CA VAL A 59 7.25 -2.19 14.38
C VAL A 59 7.48 -0.94 13.53
N LEU A 60 7.07 -0.98 12.26
CA LEU A 60 7.14 0.18 11.37
C LEU A 60 6.30 1.35 11.89
N SER A 61 5.04 1.12 12.29
CA SER A 61 4.21 2.19 12.84
C SER A 61 4.78 2.77 14.14
N MET A 62 5.33 1.91 15.01
CA MET A 62 5.97 2.35 16.25
C MET A 62 7.24 3.19 16.01
N LEU A 63 7.99 2.91 14.95
CA LEU A 63 9.14 3.73 14.55
C LEU A 63 8.67 5.11 14.04
N ASP A 64 7.57 5.16 13.29
CA ASP A 64 6.99 6.42 12.78
C ASP A 64 6.42 7.32 13.90
N GLU A 65 6.17 6.79 15.10
CA GLU A 65 5.75 7.54 16.29
C GLU A 65 6.93 8.20 17.04
N LEU A 66 8.17 7.78 16.81
CA LEU A 66 9.33 8.25 17.59
C LEU A 66 9.81 9.64 17.15
N PRO A 67 9.81 10.65 18.03
CA PRO A 67 10.13 12.03 17.66
C PRO A 67 11.53 12.19 17.04
N GLU A 68 12.51 11.37 17.43
CA GLU A 68 13.89 11.42 16.89
C GLU A 68 13.99 11.04 15.40
N ILE A 69 13.08 10.20 14.89
CA ILE A 69 13.12 9.67 13.52
C ILE A 69 11.83 9.90 12.71
N THR A 70 10.78 10.46 13.35
CA THR A 70 9.50 10.77 12.69
C THR A 70 9.69 11.51 11.37
N LYS A 71 8.96 11.08 10.33
CA LYS A 71 8.95 11.65 8.97
C LYS A 71 10.25 11.54 8.17
N ARG A 72 11.32 10.97 8.74
CA ARG A 72 12.55 10.67 8.00
C ARG A 72 12.42 9.32 7.30
N PRO A 73 12.86 9.20 6.03
CA PRO A 73 12.77 7.93 5.32
C PRO A 73 13.80 6.92 5.83
N LEU A 74 13.36 5.66 5.96
CA LEU A 74 14.26 4.51 6.06
C LEU A 74 14.90 4.24 4.70
N ALA A 75 16.15 3.79 4.70
CA ALA A 75 16.76 3.26 3.50
C ALA A 75 15.97 2.02 3.03
N SER A 76 15.86 1.87 1.71
CA SER A 76 14.92 0.92 1.08
C SER A 76 15.23 -0.54 1.44
N TYR A 77 16.48 -0.84 1.79
CA TYR A 77 16.87 -2.18 2.25
C TYR A 77 16.31 -2.47 3.64
N GLU A 78 16.55 -1.57 4.60
CA GLU A 78 16.11 -1.67 5.99
C GLU A 78 14.58 -1.69 6.07
N LYS A 79 13.90 -0.80 5.33
CA LYS A 79 12.44 -0.79 5.23
C LYS A 79 11.88 -2.15 4.76
N ASN A 80 12.47 -2.72 3.72
CA ASN A 80 12.04 -4.03 3.21
C ASN A 80 12.33 -5.14 4.22
N ALA A 81 13.49 -5.14 4.87
CA ALA A 81 13.84 -6.13 5.88
C ALA A 81 12.82 -6.14 7.03
N LEU A 82 12.48 -4.96 7.55
CA LEU A 82 11.46 -4.78 8.59
C LEU A 82 10.08 -5.25 8.10
N GLN A 83 9.67 -4.84 6.90
CA GLN A 83 8.36 -5.20 6.35
C GLN A 83 8.18 -6.72 6.20
N VAL A 84 9.21 -7.44 5.73
CA VAL A 84 9.14 -8.90 5.59
C VAL A 84 8.98 -9.59 6.93
N VAL A 85 9.72 -9.15 7.94
CA VAL A 85 9.58 -9.67 9.31
C VAL A 85 8.20 -9.38 9.85
N GLU A 86 7.65 -8.19 9.61
CA GLU A 86 6.31 -7.82 10.03
C GLU A 86 5.22 -8.68 9.37
N MET A 87 5.27 -8.88 8.05
CA MET A 87 4.36 -9.78 7.33
C MET A 87 4.44 -11.22 7.86
N LEU A 88 5.64 -11.71 8.14
CA LEU A 88 5.87 -13.06 8.67
C LEU A 88 5.17 -13.25 10.03
N PHE A 89 5.42 -12.34 10.98
CA PHE A 89 4.86 -12.45 12.33
C PHE A 89 3.36 -12.12 12.37
N ASN A 90 2.88 -11.20 11.52
CA ASN A 90 1.44 -10.96 11.36
C ASN A 90 0.71 -12.21 10.87
N TYR A 91 1.25 -12.90 9.87
CA TYR A 91 0.66 -14.15 9.41
C TYR A 91 0.59 -15.20 10.52
N LEU A 92 1.67 -15.36 11.31
CA LEU A 92 1.68 -16.29 12.44
C LEU A 92 0.63 -15.92 13.48
N ARG A 93 0.48 -14.64 13.84
CA ARG A 93 -0.51 -14.20 14.84
C ARG A 93 -1.95 -14.38 14.38
N VAL A 94 -2.25 -14.06 13.13
CA VAL A 94 -3.62 -14.11 12.57
C VAL A 94 -4.04 -15.54 12.26
N SER A 95 -3.12 -16.37 11.77
CA SER A 95 -3.47 -17.71 11.31
C SER A 95 -3.56 -18.70 12.48
N THR A 96 -2.87 -18.43 13.60
CA THR A 96 -2.83 -19.34 14.75
C THR A 96 -3.78 -18.91 15.86
N HIS A 97 -4.34 -19.89 16.57
CA HIS A 97 -5.21 -19.67 17.72
C HIS A 97 -4.43 -19.74 19.04
N PHE A 98 -3.27 -19.09 19.12
CA PHE A 98 -2.41 -19.20 20.30
C PHE A 98 -3.00 -18.57 21.56
N ASP A 99 -2.56 -19.07 22.72
CA ASP A 99 -2.83 -18.41 24.00
C ASP A 99 -2.21 -17.00 24.00
N PRO A 100 -2.84 -16.00 24.66
CA PRO A 100 -2.30 -14.64 24.71
C PRO A 100 -0.84 -14.52 25.18
N ARG A 101 -0.35 -15.44 26.02
CA ARG A 101 1.07 -15.46 26.42
C ARG A 101 2.02 -15.75 25.26
N PHE A 102 1.59 -16.53 24.28
CA PHE A 102 2.39 -16.77 23.08
C PHE A 102 2.46 -15.56 22.16
N TYR A 103 1.50 -14.62 22.20
CA TYR A 103 1.63 -13.35 21.48
C TYR A 103 2.77 -12.49 22.03
N HIS A 104 2.98 -12.47 23.36
CA HIS A 104 4.16 -11.85 23.97
C HIS A 104 5.46 -12.43 23.42
N ILE A 105 5.59 -13.76 23.42
CA ILE A 105 6.75 -14.47 22.88
C ILE A 105 6.97 -14.11 21.41
N LEU A 106 5.92 -14.10 20.60
CA LEU A 106 5.99 -13.72 19.18
C LEU A 106 6.41 -12.25 18.99
N ASN A 107 5.96 -11.35 19.85
CA ASN A 107 6.31 -9.92 19.77
C ASN A 107 7.79 -9.68 20.12
N SER A 108 8.29 -10.29 21.20
CA SER A 108 9.72 -10.31 21.53
C SER A 108 10.55 -10.92 20.41
N LEU A 109 10.07 -12.02 19.82
CA LEU A 109 10.75 -12.69 18.73
C LEU A 109 10.73 -11.87 17.42
N GLN A 110 9.66 -11.13 17.14
CA GLN A 110 9.60 -10.19 16.01
C GLN A 110 10.70 -9.13 16.11
N LEU A 111 10.95 -8.58 17.30
CA LEU A 111 12.07 -7.65 17.52
C LEU A 111 13.42 -8.34 17.26
N ALA A 112 13.60 -9.57 17.75
CA ALA A 112 14.83 -10.32 17.54
C ALA A 112 15.09 -10.61 16.04
N PHE A 113 14.06 -11.00 15.30
CA PHE A 113 14.11 -11.21 13.86
C PHE A 113 14.31 -9.90 13.09
N THR A 114 13.72 -8.79 13.56
CA THR A 114 13.91 -7.47 12.95
C THR A 114 15.38 -7.07 12.98
N ARG A 115 16.04 -7.22 14.14
CA ARG A 115 17.48 -6.96 14.28
C ARG A 115 18.32 -7.91 13.44
N LEU A 116 17.98 -9.21 13.42
CA LEU A 116 18.66 -10.18 12.57
C LEU A 116 18.54 -9.81 11.08
N ALA A 117 17.35 -9.42 10.61
CA ALA A 117 17.07 -9.14 9.20
C ALA A 117 17.84 -7.94 8.64
N LEU A 118 18.28 -7.01 9.51
CA LEU A 118 19.16 -5.91 9.11
C LEU A 118 20.52 -6.44 8.62
N ASP A 119 21.05 -7.49 9.24
CA ASP A 119 22.37 -8.05 8.91
C ASP A 119 22.28 -9.31 8.02
N ASP A 120 21.25 -10.15 8.21
CA ASP A 120 21.12 -11.44 7.56
C ASP A 120 19.66 -11.79 7.20
N LEU A 121 19.36 -11.79 5.90
CA LEU A 121 18.09 -12.26 5.32
C LEU A 121 18.14 -13.73 4.87
N SER A 122 19.15 -14.50 5.28
CA SER A 122 19.31 -15.90 4.88
C SER A 122 18.24 -16.83 5.44
N PHE A 123 17.64 -16.48 6.57
CA PHE A 123 16.56 -17.24 7.20
C PHE A 123 15.34 -17.40 6.29
N LEU A 124 15.05 -16.42 5.42
CA LEU A 124 13.94 -16.47 4.45
C LEU A 124 14.03 -17.66 3.48
N ASP A 125 15.26 -18.09 3.21
CA ASP A 125 15.58 -19.04 2.16
C ASP A 125 16.08 -20.39 2.68
N ASN A 126 16.38 -20.46 3.97
CA ASN A 126 17.01 -21.61 4.60
C ASN A 126 16.19 -22.09 5.80
N HIS A 127 15.46 -23.19 5.61
CA HIS A 127 14.72 -23.86 6.69
C HIS A 127 15.64 -24.36 7.83
N LYS A 128 16.92 -24.62 7.54
CA LYS A 128 17.92 -25.02 8.56
C LYS A 128 18.55 -23.84 9.27
N HIS A 129 18.10 -22.62 9.01
CA HIS A 129 18.61 -21.45 9.72
C HIS A 129 18.21 -21.52 11.20
N HIS A 130 19.15 -21.25 12.11
CA HIS A 130 18.91 -21.40 13.55
C HIS A 130 17.73 -20.56 14.05
N ALA A 131 17.51 -19.36 13.50
CA ALA A 131 16.33 -18.56 13.84
C ALA A 131 15.02 -19.23 13.43
N VAL A 132 14.99 -19.89 12.26
CA VAL A 132 13.80 -20.62 11.77
C VAL A 132 13.53 -21.83 12.65
N LEU A 133 14.55 -22.63 12.95
CA LEU A 133 14.41 -23.79 13.84
C LEU A 133 13.92 -23.38 15.23
N PHE A 134 14.40 -22.24 15.75
CA PHE A 134 13.94 -21.70 17.03
C PHE A 134 12.45 -21.31 16.96
N LEU A 135 12.07 -20.57 15.92
CA LEU A 135 10.68 -20.16 15.70
C LEU A 135 9.75 -21.36 15.52
N GLU A 136 10.14 -22.37 14.75
CA GLU A 136 9.34 -23.58 14.53
C GLU A 136 9.09 -24.34 15.83
N LYS A 137 10.12 -24.49 16.68
CA LYS A 137 9.96 -25.11 18.00
C LYS A 137 8.97 -24.33 18.87
N LEU A 138 9.07 -23.00 18.89
CA LEU A 138 8.16 -22.17 19.67
C LEU A 138 6.72 -22.22 19.16
N VAL A 139 6.53 -22.15 17.84
CA VAL A 139 5.22 -22.32 17.19
C VAL A 139 4.63 -23.68 17.53
N ASN A 140 5.45 -24.75 17.51
CA ASN A 140 5.02 -26.09 17.88
C ASN A 140 4.55 -26.19 19.34
N ILE A 141 5.29 -25.59 20.27
CA ILE A 141 4.88 -25.55 21.69
C ILE A 141 3.59 -24.73 21.84
N GLY A 142 3.46 -23.63 21.10
CA GLY A 142 2.29 -22.75 21.13
C GLY A 142 0.99 -23.44 20.71
N TYR A 143 1.04 -24.40 19.79
CA TYR A 143 -0.14 -25.18 19.39
C TYR A 143 -0.73 -26.02 20.50
N HIS A 144 0.09 -26.44 21.46
CA HIS A 144 -0.31 -27.35 22.52
C HIS A 144 -0.53 -26.64 23.86
N PHE A 145 -0.13 -25.37 23.96
CA PHE A 145 -0.25 -24.59 25.18
C PHE A 145 -1.57 -23.83 25.23
N ASP A 146 -2.20 -23.84 26.39
CA ASP A 146 -3.39 -23.08 26.75
C ASP A 146 -3.41 -22.79 28.26
N GLN A 147 -4.49 -22.18 28.75
CA GLN A 147 -4.66 -21.91 30.18
C GLN A 147 -4.75 -23.20 31.02
N GLY A 148 -5.21 -24.31 30.43
CA GLY A 148 -5.36 -25.63 31.05
C GLY A 148 -4.10 -26.51 31.03
N ALA A 149 -2.99 -26.02 30.47
CA ALA A 149 -1.78 -26.80 30.19
C ALA A 149 -1.08 -27.38 31.43
N GLY A 150 -1.46 -26.94 32.63
CA GLY A 150 -0.93 -27.42 33.92
C GLY A 150 0.25 -26.61 34.44
N LYS A 151 0.66 -26.88 35.69
CA LYS A 151 1.67 -26.06 36.39
C LYS A 151 3.05 -26.15 35.75
N LEU A 152 3.46 -27.36 35.35
CA LEU A 152 4.77 -27.60 34.73
C LEU A 152 4.90 -26.84 33.40
N ALA A 153 3.87 -26.89 32.56
CA ALA A 153 3.81 -26.17 31.29
C ALA A 153 3.84 -24.65 31.48
N ASN A 154 3.15 -24.13 32.51
CA ASN A 154 3.21 -22.71 32.85
C ASN A 154 4.64 -22.26 33.22
N PHE A 155 5.37 -23.04 34.03
CA PHE A 155 6.77 -22.74 34.33
C PHE A 155 7.67 -22.83 33.10
N PHE A 156 7.43 -23.80 32.23
CA PHE A 156 8.18 -23.99 30.99
C PHE A 156 7.98 -22.81 30.02
N VAL A 157 6.74 -22.39 29.79
CA VAL A 157 6.44 -21.23 28.94
C VAL A 157 7.02 -19.95 29.54
N HIS A 158 6.97 -19.78 30.87
CA HIS A 158 7.63 -18.64 31.49
C HIS A 158 9.16 -18.64 31.28
N ALA A 159 9.81 -19.81 31.32
CA ALA A 159 11.23 -19.92 30.99
C ALA A 159 11.51 -19.57 29.52
N ILE A 160 10.59 -19.90 28.60
CA ILE A 160 10.66 -19.51 27.18
C ILE A 160 10.50 -18.00 27.01
N GLU A 161 9.54 -17.37 27.70
CA GLU A 161 9.34 -15.91 27.71
C GLU A 161 10.65 -15.24 28.10
N LEU A 162 11.23 -15.60 29.25
CA LEU A 162 12.51 -15.04 29.73
C LEU A 162 13.67 -15.26 28.75
N LEU A 163 13.74 -16.42 28.09
CA LEU A 163 14.76 -16.71 27.08
C LEU A 163 14.59 -15.81 25.85
N THR A 164 13.34 -15.62 25.41
CA THR A 164 12.99 -14.84 24.23
C THR A 164 13.17 -13.35 24.49
N ASP A 165 12.79 -12.86 25.66
CA ASP A 165 12.97 -11.46 26.07
C ASP A 165 14.46 -11.13 26.21
N ARG A 166 15.25 -12.03 26.77
CA ARG A 166 16.73 -11.89 26.82
C ARG A 166 17.33 -11.87 25.41
N LEU A 167 16.81 -12.68 24.50
CA LEU A 167 17.26 -12.69 23.10
C LEU A 167 16.92 -11.35 22.43
N ALA A 168 15.68 -10.89 22.58
CA ALA A 168 15.14 -9.65 22.01
C ALA A 168 15.81 -8.39 22.60
N SER A 169 16.32 -8.46 23.83
CA SER A 169 17.01 -7.34 24.48
C SER A 169 18.45 -7.11 23.98
N LYS A 170 19.04 -8.06 23.23
CA LYS A 170 20.43 -7.91 22.72
C LYS A 170 20.48 -6.96 21.54
N GLU A 171 21.36 -5.96 21.59
CA GLU A 171 21.56 -5.02 20.49
C GLU A 171 22.05 -5.70 19.20
N GLN A 172 22.98 -6.65 19.33
CA GLN A 172 23.51 -7.42 18.21
C GLN A 172 22.97 -8.85 18.22
N ILE A 173 22.17 -9.17 17.20
CA ILE A 173 21.55 -10.49 17.03
C ILE A 173 22.04 -11.07 15.72
N ASN A 174 22.69 -12.22 15.80
CA ASN A 174 23.20 -12.95 14.65
C ASN A 174 22.84 -14.44 14.77
N ILE A 175 23.24 -15.22 13.76
CA ILE A 175 22.98 -16.67 13.70
C ILE A 175 23.51 -17.40 14.95
N LYS A 176 24.68 -17.00 15.49
CA LYS A 176 25.27 -17.63 16.69
C LYS A 176 24.42 -17.35 17.94
N THR A 177 23.86 -16.15 18.06
CA THR A 177 22.95 -15.80 19.14
C THR A 177 21.72 -16.73 19.15
N PHE A 178 21.13 -16.99 17.97
CA PHE A 178 20.03 -17.96 17.83
C PHE A 178 20.47 -19.41 18.04
N ALA A 179 21.68 -19.79 17.64
CA ALA A 179 22.21 -21.14 17.91
C ALA A 179 22.30 -21.42 19.43
N ASN A 180 22.79 -20.44 20.20
CA ASN A 180 22.83 -20.53 21.66
C ASN A 180 21.42 -20.57 22.28
N ALA A 181 20.49 -19.78 21.76
CA ALA A 181 19.09 -19.81 22.21
C ALA A 181 18.42 -21.16 21.93
N ASN A 182 18.66 -21.76 20.75
CA ASN A 182 18.20 -23.11 20.43
C ASN A 182 18.73 -24.14 21.42
N LYS A 183 20.04 -24.15 21.67
CA LYS A 183 20.64 -25.08 22.62
C LYS A 183 19.98 -24.98 24.00
N LYS A 184 19.72 -23.75 24.47
CA LYS A 184 19.06 -23.53 25.75
C LYS A 184 17.60 -23.99 25.75
N LEU A 185 16.87 -23.75 24.65
CA LEU A 185 15.51 -24.23 24.47
C LEU A 185 15.45 -25.76 24.44
N ASP A 186 16.41 -26.42 23.80
CA ASP A 186 16.53 -27.87 23.76
C ASP A 186 16.76 -28.46 25.16
N GLU A 187 17.63 -27.86 25.96
CA GLU A 187 17.81 -28.23 27.37
C GLU A 187 16.51 -28.08 28.18
N TYR A 188 15.73 -27.02 27.93
CA TYR A 188 14.44 -26.84 28.59
C TYR A 188 13.40 -27.86 28.13
N LEU A 189 13.36 -28.18 26.83
CA LEU A 189 12.45 -29.15 26.24
C LEU A 189 12.69 -30.55 26.80
N VAL A 190 13.95 -31.03 26.81
CA VAL A 190 14.29 -32.34 27.36
C VAL A 190 13.86 -32.45 28.83
N GLY A 191 14.19 -31.46 29.66
CA GLY A 191 13.80 -31.47 31.07
C GLY A 191 12.28 -31.34 31.30
N PHE A 192 11.57 -30.72 30.36
CA PHE A 192 10.11 -30.63 30.37
C PHE A 192 9.46 -31.96 29.99
N GLU A 193 9.89 -32.56 28.88
CA GLU A 193 9.40 -33.85 28.38
C GLU A 193 9.65 -34.97 29.38
N GLU A 194 10.83 -35.05 29.98
CA GLU A 194 11.14 -36.04 31.03
C GLU A 194 10.13 -35.95 32.19
N LYS A 195 9.86 -34.74 32.69
CA LYS A 195 8.94 -34.52 33.81
C LYS A 195 7.48 -34.78 33.42
N SER A 196 7.07 -34.33 32.24
CA SER A 196 5.72 -34.56 31.72
C SER A 196 5.47 -36.07 31.53
N ASN A 197 6.44 -36.78 30.95
CA ASN A 197 6.37 -38.23 30.79
C ASN A 197 6.30 -38.97 32.13
N ILE A 198 7.06 -38.55 33.15
CA ILE A 198 6.96 -39.12 34.50
C ILE A 198 5.54 -38.94 35.07
N ASN A 199 4.91 -37.78 34.87
CA ASN A 199 3.54 -37.54 35.34
C ASN A 199 2.54 -38.46 34.61
N THR A 200 2.65 -38.55 33.28
CA THR A 200 1.81 -39.44 32.47
C THR A 200 2.00 -40.91 32.85
N SER A 201 3.24 -41.39 33.02
CA SER A 201 3.53 -42.76 33.46
C SER A 201 2.94 -43.07 34.83
N LYS A 202 2.91 -42.12 35.76
CA LYS A 202 2.27 -42.31 37.07
C LYS A 202 0.76 -42.48 36.94
N ILE A 203 0.13 -41.76 36.02
CA ILE A 203 -1.30 -41.86 35.75
C ILE A 203 -1.59 -43.21 35.08
N LEU A 204 -0.82 -43.57 34.06
CA LEU A 204 -0.91 -44.87 33.38
C LEU A 204 -0.79 -46.03 34.36
N ALA A 205 0.21 -46.04 35.24
CA ALA A 205 0.37 -47.09 36.25
C ALA A 205 -0.83 -47.21 37.19
N LYS A 206 -1.48 -46.09 37.55
CA LYS A 206 -2.71 -46.11 38.35
C LYS A 206 -3.90 -46.67 37.57
N ILE A 207 -4.06 -46.26 36.31
CA ILE A 207 -5.15 -46.73 35.45
C ILE A 207 -5.00 -48.22 35.15
N GLU A 208 -3.79 -48.67 34.79
CA GLU A 208 -3.50 -50.08 34.58
C GLU A 208 -3.74 -50.92 35.83
N GLY A 209 -3.33 -50.42 37.00
CA GLY A 209 -3.60 -51.11 38.27
C GLY A 209 -5.10 -51.29 38.51
N ALA A 210 -5.89 -50.24 38.33
CA ALA A 210 -7.35 -50.30 38.44
C ALA A 210 -7.98 -51.21 37.37
N SER A 211 -7.45 -51.21 36.14
CA SER A 211 -7.94 -52.05 35.05
C SER A 211 -7.66 -53.53 35.31
N ARG A 212 -6.47 -53.88 35.79
CA ARG A 212 -6.11 -55.25 36.19
C ARG A 212 -6.96 -55.76 37.34
N GLN A 213 -7.35 -54.88 38.26
CA GLN A 213 -8.29 -55.21 39.34
C GLN A 213 -9.65 -55.60 38.77
N ILE A 214 -10.21 -54.79 37.88
CA ILE A 214 -11.50 -55.08 37.22
C ILE A 214 -11.42 -56.36 36.38
N GLU A 215 -10.33 -56.55 35.63
CA GLU A 215 -10.10 -57.77 34.84
C GLU A 215 -10.05 -59.02 35.74
N ALA A 216 -9.31 -58.94 36.86
CA ALA A 216 -9.22 -60.04 37.81
C ALA A 216 -10.59 -60.34 38.46
N ASP A 217 -11.35 -59.32 38.84
CA ASP A 217 -12.69 -59.46 39.43
C ASP A 217 -13.66 -60.11 38.43
N GLN A 218 -13.71 -59.60 37.19
CA GLN A 218 -14.57 -60.14 36.12
C GLN A 218 -14.19 -61.57 35.76
N PHE A 219 -12.90 -61.84 35.55
CA PHE A 219 -12.41 -63.16 35.16
C PHE A 219 -12.64 -64.19 36.27
N THR A 220 -12.35 -63.84 37.53
CA THR A 220 -12.62 -64.71 38.69
C THR A 220 -14.11 -65.04 38.78
N SER A 221 -14.98 -64.02 38.68
CA SER A 221 -16.43 -64.20 38.76
C SER A 221 -16.98 -65.07 37.62
N GLN A 222 -16.53 -64.84 36.39
CA GLN A 222 -16.92 -65.64 35.22
C GLN A 222 -16.45 -67.09 35.34
N LEU A 223 -15.22 -67.31 35.84
CA LEU A 223 -14.68 -68.65 36.02
C LEU A 223 -15.43 -69.44 37.07
N ILE A 224 -15.68 -68.83 38.23
CA ILE A 224 -16.47 -69.45 39.28
C ILE A 224 -17.87 -69.77 38.75
N LYS A 225 -18.54 -68.83 38.06
CA LYS A 225 -19.86 -69.05 37.46
C LYS A 225 -19.86 -70.19 36.43
N THR A 226 -18.90 -70.21 35.49
CA THR A 226 -18.78 -71.27 34.47
C THR A 226 -18.51 -72.63 35.11
N LYS A 227 -17.76 -72.68 36.22
CA LYS A 227 -17.50 -73.93 36.94
C LYS A 227 -18.68 -74.39 37.79
N ILE A 228 -19.66 -73.53 38.05
CA ILE A 228 -20.89 -73.82 38.80
C ILE A 228 -22.05 -74.14 37.85
N GLU A 229 -22.05 -73.59 36.63
CA GLU A 229 -23.06 -73.86 35.61
C GLU A 229 -22.88 -75.26 34.99
N GLY A 230 -23.80 -76.18 35.30
CA GLY A 230 -23.99 -77.44 34.56
C GLY A 230 -23.74 -78.75 35.32
N ASP A 231 -23.23 -78.71 36.56
CA ASP A 231 -22.98 -79.91 37.37
C ASP A 231 -23.73 -79.89 38.71
N GLU A 232 -24.12 -81.07 39.20
CA GLU A 232 -24.64 -81.29 40.56
C GLU A 232 -23.52 -81.08 41.60
N ILE A 233 -23.16 -79.82 41.88
CA ILE A 233 -22.08 -79.49 42.80
C ILE A 233 -22.62 -79.45 44.25
N PRO A 234 -21.94 -80.13 45.19
CA PRO A 234 -22.30 -80.09 46.61
C PRO A 234 -22.21 -78.67 47.19
N ILE A 235 -23.16 -78.31 48.04
CA ILE A 235 -23.25 -76.96 48.65
C ILE A 235 -21.95 -76.57 49.37
N PHE A 236 -21.32 -77.50 50.09
CA PHE A 236 -20.07 -77.21 50.80
C PHE A 236 -18.89 -76.95 49.85
N LEU A 237 -18.90 -77.54 48.64
CA LEU A 237 -17.88 -77.30 47.61
C LEU A 237 -18.13 -75.97 46.89
N LEU A 238 -19.40 -75.62 46.64
CA LEU A 238 -19.79 -74.31 46.13
C LEU A 238 -19.34 -73.19 47.07
N ASP A 239 -19.66 -73.33 48.36
CA ASP A 239 -19.28 -72.37 49.39
C ASP A 239 -17.75 -72.21 49.49
N PHE A 240 -17.01 -73.31 49.36
CA PHE A 240 -15.55 -73.26 49.31
C PHE A 240 -15.01 -72.52 48.06
N PHE A 241 -15.58 -72.78 46.88
CA PHE A 241 -15.16 -72.11 45.65
C PHE A 241 -15.50 -70.62 45.65
N GLU A 242 -16.71 -70.25 46.05
CA GLU A 242 -17.17 -68.86 46.06
C GLU A 242 -16.51 -68.03 47.17
N ASN A 243 -16.33 -68.57 48.38
CA ASN A 243 -15.92 -67.76 49.54
C ASN A 243 -14.45 -67.91 49.92
N GLN A 244 -13.75 -68.96 49.49
CA GLN A 244 -12.34 -69.17 49.83
C GLN A 244 -11.44 -69.17 48.60
N LEU A 245 -11.78 -69.98 47.60
CA LEU A 245 -10.91 -70.19 46.45
C LEU A 245 -10.94 -69.00 45.49
N SER A 246 -12.07 -68.32 45.34
CA SER A 246 -12.21 -67.09 44.55
C SER A 246 -11.19 -66.01 44.99
N ILE A 247 -10.98 -65.84 46.30
CA ILE A 247 -10.06 -64.86 46.87
C ILE A 247 -8.60 -65.18 46.47
N VAL A 248 -8.23 -66.46 46.54
CA VAL A 248 -6.88 -66.93 46.17
C VAL A 248 -6.68 -66.84 44.65
N LEU A 249 -7.68 -67.25 43.86
CA LEU A 249 -7.67 -67.14 42.41
C LEU A 249 -7.50 -65.68 41.96
N HIS A 250 -8.26 -64.76 42.55
CA HIS A 250 -8.15 -63.33 42.31
C HIS A 250 -6.74 -62.79 42.63
N LYS A 251 -6.16 -63.16 43.78
CA LYS A 251 -4.76 -62.79 44.15
C LYS A 251 -3.76 -63.29 43.11
N ILE A 252 -3.90 -64.53 42.63
CA ILE A 252 -3.01 -65.13 41.63
C ILE A 252 -3.13 -64.41 40.28
N ILE A 253 -4.35 -64.08 39.84
CA ILE A 253 -4.58 -63.35 38.58
C ILE A 253 -3.94 -61.96 38.65
N LEU A 254 -4.09 -61.24 39.78
CA LEU A 254 -3.44 -59.94 39.96
C LEU A 254 -1.91 -60.00 39.89
N GLN A 255 -1.30 -61.05 40.44
CA GLN A 255 0.15 -61.18 40.53
C GLN A 255 0.79 -61.74 39.25
N PHE A 256 0.16 -62.73 38.62
CA PHE A 256 0.76 -63.51 37.53
C PHE A 256 0.01 -63.38 36.20
N GLY A 257 -1.22 -62.85 36.20
CA GLY A 257 -2.09 -62.72 35.02
C GLY A 257 -2.96 -63.96 34.77
N THR A 258 -3.99 -63.78 33.93
CA THR A 258 -5.00 -64.80 33.60
C THR A 258 -4.44 -66.00 32.83
N GLN A 259 -3.39 -65.81 32.04
CA GLN A 259 -2.72 -66.85 31.24
C GLN A 259 -1.50 -67.48 31.95
N SER A 260 -1.32 -67.20 33.25
CA SER A 260 -0.20 -67.76 34.00
C SER A 260 -0.33 -69.26 34.22
N LYS A 261 0.82 -69.94 34.33
CA LYS A 261 0.86 -71.37 34.70
C LYS A 261 0.19 -71.63 36.04
N GLN A 262 0.33 -70.70 36.97
CA GLN A 262 -0.27 -70.74 38.31
C GLN A 262 -1.79 -70.68 38.24
N CYS A 263 -2.36 -69.77 37.42
CA CYS A 263 -3.79 -69.70 37.20
C CYS A 263 -4.31 -70.98 36.55
N GLN A 264 -3.68 -71.44 35.46
CA GLN A 264 -4.08 -72.68 34.77
C GLN A 264 -3.99 -73.93 35.67
N GLN A 265 -2.96 -73.99 36.53
CA GLN A 265 -2.81 -75.07 37.51
C GLN A 265 -3.95 -75.06 38.53
N LEU A 266 -4.29 -73.90 39.10
CA LEU A 266 -5.38 -73.79 40.06
C LEU A 266 -6.72 -74.19 39.44
N LEU A 267 -6.97 -73.84 38.17
CA LEU A 267 -8.16 -74.27 37.44
C LEU A 267 -8.23 -75.78 37.25
N THR A 268 -7.09 -76.41 36.93
CA THR A 268 -7.00 -77.87 36.81
C THR A 268 -7.23 -78.55 38.16
N ASP A 269 -6.72 -77.94 39.23
CA ASP A 269 -6.87 -78.43 40.60
C ASP A 269 -8.35 -78.34 41.05
N MET A 270 -9.05 -77.26 40.70
CA MET A 270 -10.50 -77.11 40.91
C MET A 270 -11.30 -78.22 40.21
N ASP A 271 -10.99 -78.49 38.93
CA ASP A 271 -11.66 -79.53 38.14
C ASP A 271 -11.43 -80.92 38.73
N THR A 272 -10.21 -81.17 39.22
CA THR A 272 -9.84 -82.46 39.82
C THR A 272 -10.54 -82.68 41.16
N ILE A 273 -10.64 -81.65 42.01
CA ILE A 273 -11.41 -81.74 43.27
C ILE A 273 -12.91 -81.91 42.98
N SER A 274 -13.47 -81.10 42.08
CA SER A 274 -14.87 -81.19 41.69
C SER A 274 -15.20 -82.59 41.21
N TRP A 275 -14.45 -83.11 40.24
CA TRP A 275 -14.59 -84.48 39.75
C TRP A 275 -14.51 -85.52 40.86
N SER A 276 -13.53 -85.44 41.76
CA SER A 276 -13.37 -86.44 42.84
C SER A 276 -14.58 -86.50 43.77
N LEU A 277 -15.20 -85.34 44.06
CA LEU A 277 -16.32 -85.22 44.98
C LEU A 277 -17.67 -85.48 44.29
N THR A 278 -17.82 -85.18 43.00
CA THR A 278 -19.07 -85.37 42.25
C THR A 278 -19.15 -86.69 41.47
N CYS A 279 -18.03 -87.40 41.27
CA CYS A 279 -17.99 -88.62 40.47
C CYS A 279 -19.09 -89.63 40.88
N PRO A 280 -19.89 -90.14 39.91
CA PRO A 280 -20.98 -91.07 40.17
C PRO A 280 -20.54 -92.34 40.88
N TYR A 281 -21.43 -92.88 41.71
CA TYR A 281 -21.19 -94.14 42.41
C TYR A 281 -21.01 -95.31 41.43
N GLY A 282 -19.93 -96.07 41.59
CA GLY A 282 -19.67 -97.29 40.81
C GLY A 282 -18.81 -97.09 39.56
N ASP A 283 -18.17 -95.92 39.39
CA ASP A 283 -17.18 -95.71 38.33
C ASP A 283 -15.96 -96.63 38.54
N VAL A 284 -15.72 -97.52 37.57
CA VAL A 284 -14.64 -98.53 37.58
C VAL A 284 -13.25 -97.89 37.58
N ASN A 285 -13.14 -96.64 37.12
CA ASN A 285 -11.87 -95.92 37.04
C ASN A 285 -11.65 -94.94 38.19
N TYR A 286 -12.60 -94.80 39.13
CA TYR A 286 -12.51 -93.85 40.23
C TYR A 286 -11.23 -94.05 41.06
N ASN A 287 -11.00 -95.27 41.57
CA ASN A 287 -9.83 -95.54 42.43
C ASN A 287 -8.50 -95.27 41.71
N LYS A 288 -8.39 -95.66 40.43
CA LYS A 288 -7.15 -95.47 39.64
C LYS A 288 -6.85 -93.99 39.39
N ARG A 289 -7.87 -93.19 39.04
CA ARG A 289 -7.70 -91.75 38.78
C ARG A 289 -7.57 -90.97 40.08
N PHE A 290 -8.24 -91.42 41.15
CA PHE A 290 -8.07 -90.86 42.49
C PHE A 290 -6.61 -90.96 42.95
N GLU A 291 -6.02 -92.17 42.91
CA GLU A 291 -4.63 -92.39 43.34
C GLU A 291 -3.60 -91.59 42.53
N ALA A 292 -3.89 -91.35 41.25
CA ALA A 292 -3.00 -90.60 40.36
C ALA A 292 -2.99 -89.09 40.64
N ASP A 293 -4.16 -88.47 40.79
CA ASP A 293 -4.28 -87.02 40.66
C ASP A 293 -4.74 -86.30 41.95
N VAL A 294 -5.57 -86.95 42.78
CA VAL A 294 -6.30 -86.25 43.87
C VAL A 294 -5.44 -85.94 45.09
N PRO A 295 -4.60 -86.86 45.62
CA PRO A 295 -3.74 -86.57 46.79
C PRO A 295 -2.78 -85.41 46.55
N ASP A 296 -2.16 -85.36 45.37
CA ASP A 296 -1.22 -84.29 45.03
C ASP A 296 -1.96 -82.96 44.80
N THR A 297 -3.16 -83.00 44.23
CA THR A 297 -4.04 -81.82 44.07
C THR A 297 -4.45 -81.23 45.43
N MET A 298 -4.93 -82.08 46.35
CA MET A 298 -5.33 -81.66 47.70
C MET A 298 -4.15 -81.03 48.46
N ARG A 299 -2.94 -81.62 48.34
CA ARG A 299 -1.72 -81.07 48.93
C ARG A 299 -1.36 -79.71 48.33
N ARG A 300 -1.44 -79.56 47.00
CA ARG A 300 -1.16 -78.29 46.30
C ARG A 300 -2.11 -77.20 46.75
N ILE A 301 -3.43 -77.44 46.72
CA ILE A 301 -4.41 -76.44 47.13
C ILE A 301 -4.22 -76.07 48.61
N TYR A 302 -4.04 -77.04 49.50
CA TYR A 302 -3.79 -76.74 50.92
C TYR A 302 -2.52 -75.89 51.13
N THR A 303 -1.45 -76.19 50.40
CA THR A 303 -0.20 -75.40 50.45
C THR A 303 -0.42 -73.99 49.91
N LEU A 304 -1.23 -73.83 48.85
CA LEU A 304 -1.59 -72.52 48.32
C LEU A 304 -2.33 -71.64 49.34
N PHE A 305 -3.24 -72.20 50.14
CA PHE A 305 -3.91 -71.44 51.21
C PHE A 305 -2.93 -71.03 52.32
N LYS A 306 -2.00 -71.93 52.67
CA LYS A 306 -0.96 -71.66 53.66
C LYS A 306 0.03 -70.57 53.20
N ASP A 307 0.43 -70.59 51.94
CA ASP A 307 1.38 -69.62 51.36
C ASP A 307 0.75 -68.24 51.13
N ASN A 308 -0.59 -68.14 51.09
CA ASN A 308 -1.33 -66.89 50.88
C ASN A 308 -1.92 -66.28 52.17
N ASP A 309 -1.49 -66.75 53.35
CA ASP A 309 -1.99 -66.37 54.69
C ASP A 309 -3.53 -66.44 54.80
N ASN A 310 -4.15 -67.43 54.15
CA ASN A 310 -5.61 -67.64 54.12
C ASN A 310 -6.01 -68.95 54.84
N ASP A 311 -5.22 -69.44 55.79
CA ASP A 311 -5.49 -70.65 56.58
C ASP A 311 -6.48 -70.35 57.73
N ASN A 312 -7.77 -70.44 57.43
CA ASN A 312 -8.83 -70.29 58.44
C ASN A 312 -9.41 -71.65 58.89
N GLU A 313 -10.15 -71.63 60.00
CA GLU A 313 -10.82 -72.81 60.55
C GLU A 313 -11.75 -73.48 59.53
N TYR A 314 -12.39 -72.67 58.67
CA TYR A 314 -13.29 -73.15 57.62
C TYR A 314 -12.57 -73.96 56.54
N VAL A 315 -11.44 -73.47 56.00
CA VAL A 315 -10.61 -74.17 55.01
C VAL A 315 -10.15 -75.52 55.59
N ASN A 316 -9.69 -75.54 56.84
CA ASN A 316 -9.30 -76.79 57.51
C ASN A 316 -10.48 -77.77 57.63
N SER A 317 -11.67 -77.28 57.98
CA SER A 317 -12.87 -78.11 58.04
C SER A 317 -13.28 -78.68 56.69
N PHE A 318 -13.17 -77.90 55.60
CA PHE A 318 -13.42 -78.35 54.24
C PHE A 318 -12.50 -79.52 53.85
N PHE A 319 -11.18 -79.40 54.11
CA PHE A 319 -10.22 -80.46 53.77
C PHE A 319 -10.48 -81.76 54.55
N LEU A 320 -10.84 -81.65 55.83
CA LEU A 320 -11.21 -82.80 56.66
C LEU A 320 -12.51 -83.47 56.17
N GLU A 321 -13.51 -82.67 55.79
CA GLU A 321 -14.77 -83.17 55.25
C GLU A 321 -14.57 -83.84 53.88
N ALA A 322 -13.80 -83.21 52.98
CA ALA A 322 -13.46 -83.77 51.68
C ALA A 322 -12.72 -85.12 51.80
N GLU A 323 -11.73 -85.22 52.70
CA GLU A 323 -11.01 -86.46 52.97
C GLU A 323 -11.93 -87.58 53.49
N GLU A 324 -12.87 -87.24 54.38
CA GLU A 324 -13.86 -88.18 54.90
C GLU A 324 -14.80 -88.70 53.80
N LEU A 325 -15.22 -87.83 52.88
CA LEU A 325 -16.05 -88.19 51.74
C LEU A 325 -15.28 -89.06 50.74
N HIS A 326 -14.02 -88.73 50.45
CA HIS A 326 -13.15 -89.54 49.60
C HIS A 326 -12.96 -90.94 50.18
N ARG A 327 -12.70 -91.06 51.50
CA ARG A 327 -12.57 -92.36 52.19
C ARG A 327 -13.84 -93.20 52.05
N LYS A 328 -15.02 -92.60 52.24
CA LYS A 328 -16.31 -93.30 52.05
C LYS A 328 -16.50 -93.78 50.61
N LYS A 329 -16.11 -92.98 49.61
CA LYS A 329 -16.18 -93.37 48.19
C LYS A 329 -15.21 -94.50 47.86
N LEU A 330 -13.96 -94.44 48.34
CA LEU A 330 -12.95 -95.49 48.14
C LEU A 330 -13.35 -96.83 48.79
N ASP A 331 -14.03 -96.79 49.94
CA ASP A 331 -14.65 -97.95 50.60
C ASP A 331 -15.86 -98.53 49.83
N GLY A 332 -16.26 -97.94 48.70
CA GLY A 332 -17.42 -98.36 47.93
C GLY A 332 -18.76 -98.05 48.60
N LYS A 333 -18.80 -97.10 49.56
CA LYS A 333 -20.03 -96.66 50.21
C LYS A 333 -20.71 -95.56 49.38
N ARG A 334 -22.05 -95.57 49.35
CA ARG A 334 -22.82 -94.47 48.75
C ARG A 334 -22.72 -93.24 49.64
N VAL A 335 -22.27 -92.13 49.06
CA VAL A 335 -22.25 -90.82 49.68
C VAL A 335 -23.44 -90.04 49.14
N ARG A 336 -24.28 -89.49 50.03
CA ARG A 336 -25.28 -88.49 49.65
C ARG A 336 -24.69 -87.12 49.91
N LEU A 337 -24.71 -86.28 48.89
CA LEU A 337 -24.26 -84.90 48.97
C LEU A 337 -25.50 -84.02 48.88
N ASP A 338 -25.58 -83.01 49.73
CA ASP A 338 -26.60 -81.97 49.56
C ASP A 338 -26.15 -81.09 48.40
N VAL A 339 -26.80 -81.27 47.26
CA VAL A 339 -26.49 -80.59 46.00
C VAL A 339 -27.42 -79.40 45.84
N MET A 340 -26.87 -78.26 45.43
CA MET A 340 -27.68 -77.15 44.95
C MET A 340 -27.98 -77.40 43.46
N ILE A 341 -29.23 -77.70 43.13
CA ILE A 341 -29.67 -77.72 41.74
C ILE A 341 -29.70 -76.26 41.28
N SER A 342 -28.84 -75.88 40.33
CA SER A 342 -28.93 -74.56 39.70
C SER A 342 -30.34 -74.38 39.14
N ALA A 343 -30.92 -73.20 39.34
CA ALA A 343 -32.34 -72.92 39.12
C ALA A 343 -32.82 -73.12 37.66
N ASP A 344 -31.94 -73.49 36.72
CA ASP A 344 -32.27 -73.71 35.32
C ASP A 344 -32.84 -75.12 35.02
N ILE A 345 -32.76 -76.08 35.95
CA ILE A 345 -33.43 -77.40 35.76
C ILE A 345 -34.95 -77.32 36.05
N PHE A 346 -35.41 -76.26 36.70
CA PHE A 346 -36.85 -75.98 36.87
C PHE A 346 -37.43 -75.09 35.77
N ALA A 347 -36.62 -74.71 34.78
CA ALA A 347 -37.08 -73.97 33.61
C ALA A 347 -37.38 -74.96 32.47
N ASP A 348 -38.37 -75.84 32.66
CA ASP A 348 -39.27 -76.24 31.57
C ASP A 348 -40.46 -77.03 32.13
N GLU A 349 -41.62 -76.35 32.18
CA GLU A 349 -42.95 -76.78 31.67
C GLU A 349 -44.05 -75.90 32.34
N ASP A 350 -44.64 -75.01 31.54
CA ASP A 350 -45.90 -74.28 31.74
C ASP A 350 -45.96 -73.05 32.68
N PHE A 351 -45.46 -71.89 32.20
CA PHE A 351 -46.08 -70.54 32.29
C PHE A 351 -45.14 -69.56 31.54
N ASP A 352 -45.35 -69.18 30.28
CA ASP A 352 -46.48 -68.39 29.82
C ASP A 352 -46.65 -68.54 28.30
N ALA A 353 -47.82 -69.05 27.91
CA ALA A 353 -48.28 -69.06 26.54
C ALA A 353 -48.76 -67.65 26.14
N ASN A 354 -47.85 -66.73 25.79
CA ASN A 354 -48.16 -65.65 24.85
C ASN A 354 -46.92 -64.79 24.49
N LYS A 355 -46.23 -65.20 23.43
CA LYS A 355 -46.00 -64.38 22.21
C LYS A 355 -45.05 -65.14 21.31
N GLY A 356 -45.47 -65.35 20.07
CA GLY A 356 -44.73 -66.09 19.07
C GLY A 356 -43.32 -65.55 18.88
N TYR A 357 -42.37 -66.48 18.86
CA TYR A 357 -41.10 -66.29 18.19
C TYR A 357 -41.38 -66.04 16.71
N GLU A 358 -41.50 -64.77 16.34
CA GLU A 358 -40.81 -64.35 15.13
C GLU A 358 -39.32 -64.45 15.44
N SER A 359 -38.62 -65.18 14.58
CA SER A 359 -37.20 -65.02 14.40
C SER A 359 -36.97 -63.56 14.00
N THR A 360 -36.82 -62.69 15.00
CA THR A 360 -36.36 -61.33 14.76
C THR A 360 -34.89 -61.44 14.48
N ASN A 361 -34.59 -61.66 13.19
CA ASN A 361 -33.49 -61.01 12.52
C ASN A 361 -33.05 -59.80 13.33
N TRP A 362 -31.78 -59.78 13.74
CA TRP A 362 -31.07 -58.59 14.18
C TRP A 362 -30.96 -57.58 13.02
N HIS A 363 -32.08 -57.24 12.37
CA HIS A 363 -32.16 -56.02 11.58
C HIS A 363 -31.83 -54.90 12.55
N GLN A 364 -30.71 -54.22 12.31
CA GLN A 364 -30.81 -52.97 11.56
C GLN A 364 -31.93 -52.10 12.13
N ALA A 365 -31.83 -51.84 13.44
CA ALA A 365 -32.47 -50.69 14.04
C ALA A 365 -31.59 -49.49 13.72
N GLU A 366 -31.95 -48.82 12.63
CA GLU A 366 -31.71 -47.40 12.41
C GLU A 366 -30.26 -46.99 12.13
N GLU A 367 -29.74 -47.54 11.03
CA GLU A 367 -29.03 -46.70 10.06
C GLU A 367 -29.98 -45.58 9.61
N ALA A 368 -29.81 -44.40 10.23
CA ALA A 368 -30.05 -43.04 9.74
C ALA A 368 -30.84 -42.17 10.73
N ALA A 369 -30.14 -41.55 11.69
CA ALA A 369 -30.38 -40.15 12.11
C ALA A 369 -29.44 -39.59 13.20
N PHE A 370 -28.42 -40.32 13.69
CA PHE A 370 -27.48 -39.77 14.69
C PHE A 370 -26.04 -40.01 14.26
N SER A 371 -25.28 -38.93 14.04
CA SER A 371 -23.86 -39.01 13.68
C SER A 371 -23.10 -39.78 14.75
N CYS A 372 -22.75 -41.03 14.43
CA CYS A 372 -21.88 -41.87 15.24
C CYS A 372 -20.54 -41.16 15.41
N PHE A 373 -20.21 -40.77 16.65
CA PHE A 373 -18.83 -40.45 16.99
C PHE A 373 -18.03 -41.74 16.86
N ASP A 374 -17.16 -41.82 15.86
CA ASP A 374 -16.40 -43.02 15.58
C ASP A 374 -15.12 -43.04 16.43
N ILE A 375 -15.10 -43.88 17.47
CA ILE A 375 -13.95 -44.07 18.36
C ILE A 375 -12.73 -44.57 17.58
N GLU A 376 -12.93 -45.24 16.43
CA GLU A 376 -11.83 -45.71 15.59
C GLU A 376 -11.09 -44.58 14.87
N THR A 377 -11.69 -43.39 14.79
CA THR A 377 -11.03 -42.19 14.26
C THR A 377 -10.11 -41.49 15.25
N LEU A 378 -10.15 -41.88 16.53
CA LEU A 378 -9.28 -41.31 17.55
C LEU A 378 -7.89 -41.93 17.52
N GLU A 379 -6.88 -41.08 17.51
CA GLU A 379 -5.47 -41.46 17.55
C GLU A 379 -4.95 -41.36 18.98
N GLU A 380 -4.43 -42.46 19.51
CA GLU A 380 -3.64 -42.41 20.74
C GLU A 380 -2.42 -41.51 20.55
N ASN A 381 -2.19 -40.66 21.54
CA ASN A 381 -1.26 -39.54 21.55
C ASN A 381 -1.65 -38.31 20.70
N GLY A 382 -2.83 -38.32 20.06
CA GLY A 382 -3.38 -37.18 19.36
C GLY A 382 -3.80 -36.04 20.29
N TRP A 383 -3.75 -34.81 19.78
CA TRP A 383 -4.21 -33.60 20.48
C TRP A 383 -5.59 -33.17 19.98
N TYR A 384 -6.47 -32.85 20.93
CA TYR A 384 -7.87 -32.51 20.66
C TYR A 384 -8.32 -31.29 21.46
N PHE A 385 -9.36 -30.60 21.00
CA PHE A 385 -10.05 -29.61 21.82
C PHE A 385 -11.14 -30.27 22.66
N LEU A 386 -11.06 -30.05 23.97
CA LEU A 386 -12.06 -30.43 24.95
C LEU A 386 -12.78 -29.20 25.47
N LYS A 387 -14.11 -29.19 25.44
CA LYS A 387 -14.94 -28.13 25.99
C LYS A 387 -15.37 -28.50 27.41
N ILE A 388 -14.62 -28.04 28.41
CA ILE A 388 -14.86 -28.32 29.83
C ILE A 388 -15.40 -27.05 30.49
N ASN A 389 -16.58 -27.11 31.09
CA ASN A 389 -17.22 -25.99 31.80
C ASN A 389 -17.34 -24.71 30.93
N GLY A 390 -17.60 -24.87 29.63
CA GLY A 390 -17.72 -23.75 28.68
C GLY A 390 -16.40 -23.21 28.15
N HIS A 391 -15.25 -23.65 28.68
CA HIS A 391 -13.92 -23.30 28.19
C HIS A 391 -13.37 -24.40 27.29
N GLN A 392 -12.80 -24.02 26.15
CA GLN A 392 -12.04 -24.95 25.31
C GLN A 392 -10.61 -25.08 25.86
N SER A 393 -10.19 -26.32 26.09
CA SER A 393 -8.84 -26.68 26.49
C SER A 393 -8.25 -27.70 25.51
N ARG A 394 -6.96 -27.57 25.25
CA ARG A 394 -6.17 -28.50 24.44
C ARG A 394 -5.74 -29.65 25.32
N SER A 395 -6.06 -30.87 24.89
CA SER A 395 -5.71 -32.06 25.66
C SER A 395 -5.26 -33.18 24.77
N LYS A 396 -4.32 -33.95 25.28
CA LYS A 396 -3.76 -35.12 24.60
C LYS A 396 -4.53 -36.36 25.02
N LEU A 397 -5.06 -37.11 24.08
CA LEU A 397 -5.59 -38.45 24.32
C LEU A 397 -4.41 -39.39 24.50
N PHE A 398 -4.14 -39.85 25.72
CA PHE A 398 -2.94 -40.68 25.95
C PHE A 398 -3.27 -42.17 26.14
N MET A 399 -4.54 -42.54 26.32
CA MET A 399 -4.96 -43.94 26.44
C MET A 399 -6.43 -44.13 26.04
N ILE A 400 -6.70 -45.18 25.26
CA ILE A 400 -8.03 -45.71 24.99
C ILE A 400 -8.17 -47.05 25.69
N ASN A 401 -8.92 -47.10 26.79
CA ASN A 401 -9.12 -48.33 27.54
C ASN A 401 -10.43 -49.01 27.11
N ARG A 402 -10.32 -50.03 26.25
CA ARG A 402 -11.46 -50.81 25.75
C ARG A 402 -12.08 -51.72 26.83
N LEU A 403 -11.32 -52.12 27.85
CA LEU A 403 -11.83 -52.97 28.93
C LEU A 403 -12.77 -52.20 29.87
N THR A 404 -12.40 -50.96 30.21
CA THR A 404 -13.20 -50.10 31.08
C THR A 404 -14.07 -49.11 30.30
N GLU A 405 -14.03 -49.20 28.96
CA GLU A 405 -14.75 -48.33 28.03
C GLU A 405 -14.53 -46.83 28.30
N LYS A 406 -13.28 -46.44 28.56
CA LYS A 406 -12.89 -45.08 28.98
C LYS A 406 -11.77 -44.49 28.13
N LEU A 407 -11.93 -43.22 27.78
CA LEU A 407 -10.91 -42.36 27.16
C LEU A 407 -10.24 -41.51 28.24
N TYR A 408 -8.91 -41.45 28.23
CA TYR A 408 -8.15 -40.67 29.19
C TYR A 408 -7.39 -39.53 28.52
N PHE A 409 -7.65 -38.31 28.99
CA PHE A 409 -7.05 -37.10 28.47
C PHE A 409 -6.12 -36.46 29.49
N SER A 410 -4.94 -36.04 29.02
CA SER A 410 -3.98 -35.30 29.84
C SER A 410 -3.68 -33.93 29.25
N ASN A 411 -3.31 -32.97 30.10
CA ASN A 411 -2.80 -31.69 29.65
C ASN A 411 -1.32 -31.80 29.22
N LEU A 412 -0.74 -30.69 28.75
CA LEU A 412 0.66 -30.61 28.33
C LEU A 412 1.66 -30.97 29.45
N SER A 413 1.30 -30.75 30.71
CA SER A 413 2.10 -31.12 31.90
C SER A 413 2.05 -32.62 32.25
N GLY A 414 1.27 -33.42 31.51
CA GLY A 414 1.05 -34.83 31.80
C GLY A 414 0.14 -35.07 33.00
N GLU A 415 -0.72 -34.10 33.35
CA GLU A 415 -1.73 -34.23 34.41
C GLU A 415 -3.06 -34.66 33.80
N LEU A 416 -3.81 -35.53 34.50
CA LEU A 416 -5.12 -36.00 34.03
C LEU A 416 -6.13 -34.85 34.04
N VAL A 417 -6.74 -34.58 32.88
CA VAL A 417 -7.73 -33.51 32.70
C VAL A 417 -9.14 -34.04 32.90
N THR A 418 -9.49 -35.09 32.17
CA THR A 418 -10.81 -35.72 32.24
C THR A 418 -10.77 -37.16 31.76
N THR A 419 -11.78 -37.91 32.16
CA THR A 419 -12.07 -39.27 31.69
C THR A 419 -13.47 -39.26 31.08
N ILE A 420 -13.61 -39.79 29.87
CA ILE A 420 -14.90 -39.85 29.17
C ILE A 420 -15.23 -41.32 28.90
N GLU A 421 -16.42 -41.74 29.31
CA GLU A 421 -16.95 -43.10 29.10
C GLU A 421 -17.55 -43.24 27.70
N PHE A 422 -17.46 -44.42 27.08
CA PHE A 422 -17.99 -44.68 25.74
C PHE A 422 -19.52 -44.55 25.67
N GLU A 423 -20.20 -44.91 26.76
CA GLU A 423 -21.67 -44.89 26.86
C GLU A 423 -22.25 -43.47 26.83
N ASP A 424 -21.49 -42.45 27.27
CA ASP A 424 -21.96 -41.07 27.33
C ASP A 424 -21.73 -40.33 26.00
N LYS A 425 -22.44 -40.80 24.96
CA LYS A 425 -22.39 -40.24 23.60
C LYS A 425 -22.72 -38.74 23.56
N THR A 426 -23.62 -38.29 24.43
CA THR A 426 -23.97 -36.88 24.59
C THR A 426 -22.77 -36.06 25.08
N LYS A 427 -22.08 -36.50 26.14
CA LYS A 427 -20.86 -35.82 26.59
C LYS A 427 -19.73 -35.93 25.57
N LEU A 428 -19.58 -37.04 24.86
CA LEU A 428 -18.57 -37.18 23.80
C LEU A 428 -18.75 -36.13 22.70
N LEU A 429 -19.97 -35.99 22.17
CA LEU A 429 -20.28 -35.01 21.10
C LEU A 429 -20.23 -33.56 21.59
N GLU A 430 -20.61 -33.28 22.84
CA GLU A 430 -20.59 -31.92 23.40
C GLU A 430 -19.20 -31.47 23.86
N THR A 431 -18.39 -32.42 24.37
CA THR A 431 -17.12 -32.13 25.02
C THR A 431 -15.94 -32.25 24.07
N LEU A 432 -15.93 -33.22 23.16
CA LEU A 432 -14.75 -33.54 22.35
C LEU A 432 -14.97 -33.20 20.88
N THR A 433 -14.08 -32.39 20.31
CA THR A 433 -13.99 -32.26 18.86
C THR A 433 -13.14 -33.40 18.29
N PRO A 434 -13.66 -34.28 17.42
CA PRO A 434 -12.93 -35.44 16.90
C PRO A 434 -11.78 -35.05 15.94
N THR A 435 -11.74 -33.80 15.49
CA THR A 435 -10.67 -33.30 14.63
C THR A 435 -9.38 -33.18 15.42
N LEU A 436 -8.33 -33.86 14.96
CA LEU A 436 -6.98 -33.69 15.46
C LEU A 436 -6.58 -32.22 15.33
N LEU A 437 -5.89 -31.69 16.34
CA LEU A 437 -5.39 -30.33 16.31
C LEU A 437 -4.35 -30.20 15.18
N ASP A 438 -4.79 -29.63 14.06
CA ASP A 438 -3.96 -29.48 12.88
C ASP A 438 -2.86 -28.43 13.11
N GLU A 439 -1.61 -28.89 13.21
CA GLU A 439 -0.41 -28.03 13.28
C GLU A 439 -0.03 -27.43 11.90
N GLU A 440 -1.03 -26.97 11.17
CA GLU A 440 -0.88 -26.61 9.76
C GLU A 440 0.05 -25.41 9.55
N ILE A 441 -0.01 -24.40 10.43
CA ILE A 441 0.77 -23.17 10.21
C ILE A 441 2.20 -23.33 10.71
N ARG A 442 3.04 -23.76 9.78
CA ARG A 442 4.49 -23.81 9.91
C ARG A 442 5.16 -22.64 9.19
N TYR A 443 6.46 -22.47 9.42
CA TYR A 443 7.26 -21.44 8.76
C TYR A 443 7.16 -21.45 7.21
N PRO A 444 7.16 -22.60 6.50
CA PRO A 444 6.99 -22.62 5.04
C PRO A 444 5.67 -22.01 4.56
N HIS A 445 4.58 -22.18 5.32
CA HIS A 445 3.27 -21.58 5.02
C HIS A 445 3.33 -20.06 5.18
N ALA A 446 3.96 -19.59 6.25
CA ALA A 446 4.17 -18.16 6.47
C ALA A 446 5.01 -17.53 5.35
N ILE A 447 6.09 -18.18 4.91
CA ILE A 447 6.90 -17.70 3.78
C ILE A 447 6.12 -17.71 2.46
N ARG A 448 5.26 -18.70 2.22
CA ARG A 448 4.38 -18.71 1.04
C ARG A 448 3.42 -17.53 1.06
N SER A 449 2.82 -17.22 2.22
CA SER A 449 1.93 -16.07 2.40
C SER A 449 2.67 -14.75 2.16
N VAL A 450 3.83 -14.55 2.81
CA VAL A 450 4.70 -13.38 2.61
C VAL A 450 5.11 -13.23 1.14
N THR A 451 5.45 -14.33 0.47
CA THR A 451 5.79 -14.30 -0.96
C THR A 451 4.60 -13.81 -1.80
N ARG A 452 3.38 -14.26 -1.49
CA ARG A 452 2.17 -13.83 -2.19
C ARG A 452 1.93 -12.33 -1.98
N GLU A 453 1.98 -11.88 -0.74
CA GLU A 453 1.75 -10.47 -0.38
C GLU A 453 2.76 -9.53 -1.05
N LEU A 454 4.05 -9.90 -1.05
CA LEU A 454 5.09 -9.14 -1.73
C LEU A 454 4.98 -9.18 -3.25
N THR A 455 4.45 -10.26 -3.82
CA THR A 455 4.17 -10.35 -5.27
C THR A 455 3.03 -9.41 -5.64
N THR A 456 1.95 -9.39 -4.85
CA THR A 456 0.85 -8.43 -5.04
C THR A 456 1.34 -6.99 -4.90
N LYS A 457 2.20 -6.71 -3.90
CA LYS A 457 2.83 -5.39 -3.76
C LYS A 457 3.73 -5.03 -4.96
N LEU A 458 4.40 -6.00 -5.56
CA LEU A 458 5.20 -5.79 -6.76
C LEU A 458 4.31 -5.38 -7.93
N GLU A 459 3.20 -6.08 -8.15
CA GLU A 459 2.23 -5.77 -9.21
C GLU A 459 1.62 -4.37 -9.04
N THR A 460 1.31 -3.96 -7.79
CA THR A 460 0.82 -2.61 -7.51
C THR A 460 1.88 -1.56 -7.78
N LEU A 461 3.13 -1.76 -7.34
CA LEU A 461 4.23 -0.84 -7.60
C LEU A 461 4.58 -0.74 -9.09
N GLU A 462 4.52 -1.84 -9.84
CA GLU A 462 4.71 -1.82 -11.29
C GLU A 462 3.64 -0.99 -11.99
N SER A 463 2.38 -1.12 -11.54
CA SER A 463 1.25 -0.34 -12.04
C SER A 463 1.40 1.15 -11.72
N GLU A 464 1.76 1.49 -10.48
CA GLU A 464 2.02 2.86 -10.03
C GLU A 464 3.19 3.49 -10.79
N TYR A 465 4.29 2.76 -10.99
CA TYR A 465 5.44 3.25 -11.76
C TYR A 465 5.08 3.51 -13.23
N LEU A 466 4.25 2.67 -13.83
CA LEU A 466 3.77 2.89 -15.21
C LEU A 466 2.90 4.15 -15.29
N GLN A 467 2.00 4.34 -14.33
CA GLN A 467 1.19 5.56 -14.23
C GLN A 467 2.06 6.80 -14.02
N PHE A 468 3.06 6.73 -13.14
CA PHE A 468 4.03 7.80 -12.91
C PHE A 468 4.74 8.20 -14.20
N LYS A 469 5.25 7.23 -14.97
CA LYS A 469 5.88 7.51 -16.28
C LYS A 469 4.91 8.11 -17.29
N GLN A 470 3.67 7.64 -17.35
CA GLN A 470 2.66 8.22 -18.24
C GLN A 470 2.37 9.66 -17.84
N GLN A 471 2.28 9.96 -16.55
CA GLN A 471 2.06 11.31 -16.05
C GLN A 471 3.25 12.23 -16.36
N GLU A 472 4.49 11.75 -16.25
CA GLU A 472 5.69 12.49 -16.65
C GLU A 472 5.64 12.88 -18.13
N ILE A 473 5.29 11.93 -19.02
CA ILE A 473 5.12 12.20 -20.46
C ILE A 473 4.00 13.24 -20.72
N ILE A 474 2.89 13.15 -19.98
CA ILE A 474 1.79 14.11 -20.10
C ILE A 474 2.23 15.49 -19.63
N ASN A 475 2.93 15.58 -18.50
CA ASN A 475 3.43 16.83 -17.94
C ASN A 475 4.44 17.48 -18.88
N ASP A 476 5.38 16.71 -19.45
CA ASP A 476 6.35 17.21 -20.45
C ASP A 476 5.65 17.75 -21.70
N LYS A 477 4.65 17.03 -22.22
CA LYS A 477 3.83 17.51 -23.35
C LYS A 477 3.07 18.78 -23.02
N GLN A 478 2.49 18.87 -21.81
CA GLN A 478 1.79 20.08 -21.36
C GLN A 478 2.75 21.25 -21.19
N GLN A 479 3.95 21.02 -20.66
CA GLN A 479 4.97 22.04 -20.50
C GLN A 479 5.47 22.54 -21.86
N GLN A 480 5.74 21.63 -22.81
CA GLN A 480 6.08 21.99 -24.20
C GLN A 480 4.97 22.82 -24.86
N GLN A 481 3.71 22.39 -24.73
CA GLN A 481 2.57 23.16 -25.25
C GLN A 481 2.41 24.53 -24.57
N ALA A 482 2.66 24.62 -23.26
CA ALA A 482 2.61 25.87 -22.53
C ALA A 482 3.75 26.82 -22.97
N GLU A 483 4.95 26.30 -23.18
CA GLU A 483 6.09 27.05 -23.72
C GLU A 483 5.83 27.52 -25.15
N GLU A 484 5.27 26.67 -26.01
CA GLU A 484 4.88 27.06 -27.37
C GLU A 484 3.79 28.14 -27.37
N ARG A 485 2.77 28.01 -26.52
CA ARG A 485 1.72 29.03 -26.35
C ARG A 485 2.29 30.34 -25.80
N ALA A 486 3.24 30.28 -24.86
CA ALA A 486 3.93 31.44 -24.33
C ALA A 486 4.78 32.12 -25.41
N ARG A 487 5.55 31.37 -26.18
CA ARG A 487 6.32 31.87 -27.34
C ARG A 487 5.40 32.49 -28.38
N PHE A 488 4.29 31.85 -28.72
CA PHE A 488 3.30 32.38 -29.65
C PHE A 488 2.66 33.67 -29.12
N SER A 489 2.31 33.73 -27.83
CA SER A 489 1.76 34.93 -27.18
C SER A 489 2.77 36.09 -27.20
N VAL A 490 4.04 35.84 -26.90
CA VAL A 490 5.11 36.84 -26.98
C VAL A 490 5.30 37.32 -28.42
N MET A 491 5.38 36.40 -29.40
CA MET A 491 5.48 36.74 -30.82
C MET A 491 4.27 37.56 -31.30
N HIS A 492 3.06 37.20 -30.88
CA HIS A 492 1.84 37.92 -31.23
C HIS A 492 1.82 39.32 -30.61
N ARG A 493 2.25 39.48 -29.35
CA ARG A 493 2.43 40.78 -28.71
C ARG A 493 3.47 41.64 -29.44
N MET A 494 4.61 41.05 -29.83
CA MET A 494 5.64 41.76 -30.61
C MET A 494 5.12 42.16 -32.00
N ALA A 495 4.38 41.30 -32.69
CA ALA A 495 3.78 41.61 -33.99
C ALA A 495 2.73 42.73 -33.88
N LYS A 496 1.92 42.71 -32.81
CA LYS A 496 0.95 43.79 -32.53
C LYS A 496 1.66 45.11 -32.23
N HIS A 497 2.76 45.08 -31.47
CA HIS A 497 3.58 46.27 -31.22
C HIS A 497 4.19 46.82 -32.51
N ARG A 498 4.77 45.95 -33.35
CA ARG A 498 5.33 46.33 -34.66
C ARG A 498 4.27 46.93 -35.60
N LYS A 499 3.06 46.35 -35.65
CA LYS A 499 1.95 46.92 -36.43
C LYS A 499 1.54 48.30 -35.90
N ALA A 500 1.41 48.47 -34.59
CA ALA A 500 1.09 49.76 -33.99
C ALA A 500 2.19 50.81 -34.22
N GLU A 501 3.47 50.42 -34.23
CA GLU A 501 4.59 51.31 -34.60
C GLU A 501 4.52 51.70 -36.09
N GLN A 502 4.27 50.74 -36.99
CA GLN A 502 4.09 51.04 -38.41
C GLN A 502 2.89 51.95 -38.66
N GLU A 503 1.75 51.74 -38.00
CA GLU A 503 0.58 52.60 -38.09
C GLU A 503 0.88 54.01 -37.59
N LYS A 504 1.55 54.16 -36.44
CA LYS A 504 2.01 55.46 -35.94
C LYS A 504 2.97 56.15 -36.91
N GLU A 505 3.85 55.40 -37.56
CA GLU A 505 4.80 55.97 -38.52
C GLU A 505 4.13 56.37 -39.83
N ILE A 506 3.15 55.59 -40.31
CA ILE A 506 2.31 55.96 -41.45
C ILE A 506 1.48 57.20 -41.11
N GLU A 507 0.87 57.26 -39.92
CA GLU A 507 0.11 58.41 -39.46
C GLU A 507 0.99 59.66 -39.36
N LYS A 508 2.21 59.53 -38.82
CA LYS A 508 3.19 60.61 -38.78
C LYS A 508 3.58 61.09 -40.19
N ARG A 509 3.84 60.18 -41.13
CA ARG A 509 4.11 60.52 -42.53
C ARG A 509 2.92 61.21 -43.20
N GLN A 510 1.69 60.78 -42.94
CA GLN A 510 0.49 61.42 -43.46
C GLN A 510 0.29 62.83 -42.89
N VAL A 511 0.60 63.04 -41.60
CA VAL A 511 0.56 64.37 -40.96
C VAL A 511 1.64 65.28 -41.56
N GLU A 512 2.86 64.79 -41.74
CA GLU A 512 3.95 65.52 -42.39
C GLU A 512 3.61 65.88 -43.85
N GLU A 513 3.05 64.95 -44.60
CA GLU A 513 2.65 65.18 -46.01
C GLU A 513 1.49 66.18 -46.11
N ARG A 514 0.52 66.13 -45.19
CA ARG A 514 -0.54 67.15 -45.07
C ARG A 514 0.02 68.53 -44.71
N ALA A 515 1.03 68.61 -43.85
CA ALA A 515 1.70 69.86 -43.50
C ALA A 515 2.44 70.45 -44.70
N ILE A 516 3.19 69.63 -45.45
CA ILE A 516 3.89 70.02 -46.68
C ILE A 516 2.88 70.48 -47.75
N ALA A 517 1.76 69.78 -47.93
CA ALA A 517 0.71 70.17 -48.86
C ALA A 517 0.05 71.51 -48.48
N LYS A 518 -0.12 71.78 -47.17
CA LYS A 518 -0.64 73.05 -46.67
C LYS A 518 0.34 74.20 -46.95
N GLN A 519 1.63 74.00 -46.69
CA GLN A 519 2.69 74.98 -47.00
C GLN A 519 2.76 75.28 -48.50
N ARG A 520 2.64 74.26 -49.37
CA ARG A 520 2.60 74.46 -50.83
C ARG A 520 1.40 75.30 -51.28
N LYS A 521 0.22 75.08 -50.70
CA LYS A 521 -0.98 75.88 -51.00
C LYS A 521 -0.84 77.34 -50.53
N GLU A 522 -0.20 77.59 -49.39
CA GLU A 522 0.08 78.95 -48.91
C GLU A 522 1.09 79.68 -49.79
N HIS A 523 2.18 79.00 -50.19
CA HIS A 523 3.17 79.57 -51.10
C HIS A 523 2.58 79.92 -52.48
N GLN A 524 1.68 79.08 -52.99
CA GLN A 524 1.01 79.32 -54.27
C GLN A 524 0.05 80.53 -54.23
N LYS A 525 -0.64 80.76 -53.11
CA LYS A 525 -1.45 81.97 -52.92
C LYS A 525 -0.60 83.25 -52.88
N GLN A 526 0.59 83.20 -52.31
CA GLN A 526 1.50 84.35 -52.26
C GLN A 526 2.06 84.74 -53.64
N LEU A 527 2.30 83.75 -54.51
CA LEU A 527 2.73 83.97 -55.90
C LEU A 527 1.62 84.62 -56.76
N GLU A 528 0.35 84.35 -56.48
CA GLU A 528 -0.78 84.99 -57.18
C GLU A 528 -0.96 86.46 -56.77
N ILE A 529 -0.71 86.80 -55.51
CA ILE A 529 -0.77 88.19 -55.00
C ILE A 529 0.31 89.07 -55.65
N THR A 530 1.54 88.56 -55.80
CA THR A 530 2.65 89.30 -56.43
C THR A 530 2.44 89.54 -57.94
N LYS A 531 1.77 88.61 -58.64
CA LYS A 531 1.38 88.79 -60.04
C LYS A 531 0.27 89.84 -60.22
N ALA A 532 -0.64 89.98 -59.27
CA ALA A 532 -1.69 91.00 -59.32
C ALA A 532 -1.15 92.43 -59.09
N GLU A 533 -0.11 92.59 -58.27
CA GLU A 533 0.51 93.89 -57.97
C GLU A 533 1.37 94.42 -59.12
N SER A 534 2.12 93.54 -59.80
CA SER A 534 2.92 93.89 -60.98
C SER A 534 2.08 94.32 -62.20
N SER A 535 0.85 93.84 -62.30
CA SER A 535 -0.07 94.18 -63.40
C SER A 535 -0.62 95.61 -63.30
N LYS A 536 -0.76 96.17 -62.09
CA LYS A 536 -1.29 97.53 -61.86
C LYS A 536 -0.27 98.66 -62.07
N VAL A 537 1.03 98.36 -62.05
CA VAL A 537 2.10 99.35 -62.27
C VAL A 537 2.33 99.64 -63.76
N VAL A 538 2.02 98.69 -64.64
CA VAL A 538 2.25 98.80 -66.10
C VAL A 538 1.17 99.66 -66.82
N GLU A 539 -0.06 99.71 -66.31
CA GLU A 539 -1.15 100.51 -66.93
C GLU A 539 -1.04 102.03 -66.67
N LEU A 540 -0.39 102.46 -65.58
CA LEU A 540 -0.24 103.87 -65.23
C LEU A 540 0.88 104.58 -66.05
N GLU A 541 1.94 103.87 -66.46
CA GLU A 541 3.03 104.44 -67.29
C GLU A 541 2.62 104.65 -68.77
N GLN A 542 1.68 103.87 -69.29
CA GLN A 542 1.27 103.96 -70.71
C GLN A 542 0.37 105.17 -71.03
N VAL A 543 -0.30 105.75 -70.03
CA VAL A 543 -1.19 106.92 -70.19
C VAL A 543 -0.41 108.25 -70.21
N GLU A 544 0.73 108.34 -69.53
CA GLU A 544 1.56 109.56 -69.49
C GLU A 544 2.45 109.75 -70.74
N ALA A 545 2.87 108.67 -71.39
CA ALA A 545 3.68 108.72 -72.62
C ALA A 545 2.91 109.32 -73.83
N ARG A 546 1.61 109.07 -73.94
CA ARG A 546 0.76 109.59 -75.05
C ARG A 546 0.55 111.11 -75.00
N ARG A 547 0.53 111.72 -73.81
CA ARG A 547 0.32 113.18 -73.64
C ARG A 547 1.54 114.01 -74.04
N ARG A 548 2.76 113.49 -73.84
CA ARG A 548 4.02 114.16 -74.22
C ARG A 548 4.27 114.19 -75.75
N PHE A 549 3.70 113.26 -76.50
CA PHE A 549 3.84 113.21 -77.97
C PHE A 549 3.02 114.29 -78.69
N LYS A 550 1.81 114.62 -78.20
CA LYS A 550 0.92 115.61 -78.81
C LYS A 550 1.49 117.04 -78.75
N LEU A 551 2.03 117.44 -77.59
CA LEU A 551 2.66 118.75 -77.36
C LEU A 551 3.94 119.00 -78.19
N LYS A 552 4.70 117.96 -78.53
CA LYS A 552 5.88 118.07 -79.42
C LYS A 552 5.48 118.30 -80.88
N GLY A 553 4.29 117.85 -81.30
CA GLY A 553 3.76 118.05 -82.66
C GLY A 553 3.34 119.50 -82.92
N ASP A 554 2.70 120.14 -81.94
CA ASP A 554 2.18 121.51 -82.07
C ASP A 554 3.30 122.56 -82.23
N ILE A 555 4.47 122.36 -81.60
CA ILE A 555 5.63 123.26 -81.75
C ILE A 555 6.32 123.12 -83.11
N LYS A 556 6.29 121.93 -83.73
CA LYS A 556 6.92 121.69 -85.04
C LYS A 556 6.24 122.49 -86.16
N ASN A 557 5.00 122.91 -85.95
CA ASN A 557 4.18 123.65 -86.91
C ASN A 557 4.24 125.18 -86.75
N LEU A 558 5.03 125.71 -85.81
CA LEU A 558 5.24 127.15 -85.61
C LEU A 558 6.37 127.66 -86.51
N GLY A 559 6.03 128.29 -87.64
CA GLY A 559 6.97 128.98 -88.54
C GLY A 559 6.93 130.51 -88.39
N PRO A 560 7.97 131.23 -88.84
CA PRO A 560 7.96 132.70 -88.88
C PRO A 560 6.68 133.24 -89.56
N GLY A 561 5.99 134.18 -88.91
CA GLY A 561 4.66 134.68 -89.29
C GLY A 561 3.48 133.99 -88.59
N SER A 562 3.71 133.03 -87.69
CA SER A 562 2.64 132.41 -86.88
C SER A 562 2.22 133.34 -85.73
N SER A 563 0.92 133.53 -85.53
CA SER A 563 0.37 134.39 -84.48
C SER A 563 -0.01 133.56 -83.25
N VAL A 564 0.43 134.00 -82.07
CA VAL A 564 0.14 133.40 -80.77
C VAL A 564 -0.40 134.47 -79.82
N ALA A 565 -1.24 134.07 -78.89
CA ALA A 565 -1.59 134.89 -77.73
C ALA A 565 -0.63 134.52 -76.58
N VAL A 566 0.02 135.52 -75.99
CA VAL A 566 0.89 135.36 -74.82
C VAL A 566 0.28 136.09 -73.62
N LEU A 567 0.14 135.39 -72.49
CA LEU A 567 -0.36 135.97 -71.25
C LEU A 567 0.76 136.79 -70.55
N LYS A 568 0.69 138.13 -70.61
CA LYS A 568 1.75 139.02 -70.06
C LYS A 568 1.54 139.37 -68.58
N THR A 569 0.28 139.38 -68.13
CA THR A 569 -0.16 139.52 -66.73
C THR A 569 -1.41 138.65 -66.55
N PRO A 570 -1.80 138.24 -65.33
CA PRO A 570 -2.84 137.22 -65.10
C PRO A 570 -4.19 137.48 -65.80
N ASN A 571 -4.48 138.72 -66.22
CA ASN A 571 -5.70 139.06 -66.96
C ASN A 571 -5.49 139.78 -68.31
N ARG A 572 -4.27 139.81 -68.88
CA ARG A 572 -4.02 140.47 -70.19
C ARG A 572 -3.27 139.56 -71.16
N TRP A 573 -3.98 139.16 -72.22
CA TRP A 573 -3.42 138.48 -73.38
C TRP A 573 -2.96 139.49 -74.42
N VAL A 574 -1.78 139.27 -75.00
CA VAL A 574 -1.25 140.09 -76.08
C VAL A 574 -0.98 139.18 -77.27
N GLU A 575 -1.45 139.60 -78.45
CA GLU A 575 -1.12 138.92 -79.69
C GLU A 575 0.33 139.22 -80.08
N ALA A 576 1.09 138.17 -80.30
CA ALA A 576 2.48 138.22 -80.70
C ALA A 576 2.67 137.33 -81.92
N SER A 577 3.41 137.82 -82.91
CA SER A 577 3.78 137.03 -84.08
C SER A 577 5.20 136.51 -83.95
N LEU A 578 5.41 135.24 -84.31
CA LEU A 578 6.74 134.63 -84.32
C LEU A 578 7.56 135.27 -85.44
N MET A 579 8.53 136.11 -85.07
CA MET A 579 9.34 136.83 -86.06
C MET A 579 10.49 135.98 -86.58
N LEU A 580 11.18 135.29 -85.67
CA LEU A 580 12.36 134.53 -86.01
C LEU A 580 12.56 133.38 -85.02
N ILE A 581 13.06 132.26 -85.55
CA ILE A 581 13.61 131.18 -84.75
C ILE A 581 15.13 131.26 -84.89
N SER A 582 15.81 131.77 -83.85
CA SER A 582 17.26 131.90 -83.86
C SER A 582 17.91 130.51 -83.73
N ARG A 583 18.65 130.08 -84.75
CA ARG A 583 19.34 128.77 -84.73
C ARG A 583 20.58 128.75 -83.82
N THR A 584 21.24 129.90 -83.61
CA THR A 584 22.41 130.04 -82.73
C THR A 584 22.04 130.04 -81.26
N THR A 585 20.91 130.65 -80.87
CA THR A 585 20.49 130.73 -79.46
C THR A 585 19.32 129.80 -79.10
N GLN A 586 18.75 129.07 -80.07
CA GLN A 586 17.65 128.10 -79.88
C GLN A 586 16.39 128.71 -79.23
N ARG A 587 16.12 129.99 -79.49
CA ARG A 587 14.98 130.75 -78.94
C ARG A 587 13.98 131.15 -80.02
N TYR A 588 12.70 131.16 -79.65
CA TYR A 588 11.58 131.56 -80.50
C TYR A 588 11.21 133.01 -80.16
N ILE A 589 11.51 133.96 -81.04
CA ILE A 589 11.32 135.39 -80.77
C ILE A 589 9.92 135.81 -81.23
N PHE A 590 9.04 136.11 -80.29
CA PHE A 590 7.71 136.64 -80.54
C PHE A 590 7.68 138.16 -80.33
N ALA A 591 7.12 138.90 -81.29
CA ALA A 591 7.03 140.36 -81.25
C ALA A 591 5.59 140.85 -81.48
N ASP A 592 5.28 142.07 -81.04
CA ASP A 592 3.99 142.72 -81.29
C ASP A 592 3.87 143.25 -82.74
N SER A 593 2.70 143.81 -83.08
CA SER A 593 2.41 144.40 -84.40
C SER A 593 3.31 145.59 -84.77
N SER A 594 4.04 146.15 -83.80
CA SER A 594 4.98 147.27 -83.98
C SER A 594 6.44 146.79 -84.08
N GLY A 595 6.69 145.48 -83.99
CA GLY A 595 8.02 144.88 -84.08
C GLY A 595 8.79 144.78 -82.75
N ASN A 596 8.18 145.14 -81.61
CA ASN A 596 8.83 145.04 -80.30
C ASN A 596 8.72 143.61 -79.73
N LYS A 597 9.84 143.08 -79.22
CA LYS A 597 9.92 141.73 -78.66
C LYS A 597 9.09 141.59 -77.38
N ILE A 598 8.16 140.63 -77.36
CA ILE A 598 7.32 140.30 -76.19
C ILE A 598 7.95 139.18 -75.36
N VAL A 599 8.34 138.06 -75.98
CA VAL A 599 8.90 136.90 -75.26
C VAL A 599 9.85 136.11 -76.17
N GLU A 600 10.87 135.47 -75.59
CA GLU A 600 11.86 134.65 -76.33
C GLU A 600 12.15 133.28 -75.71
N PRO A 601 11.14 132.42 -75.50
CA PRO A 601 11.35 131.14 -74.83
C PRO A 601 12.25 130.22 -75.63
N THR A 602 13.01 129.40 -74.92
CA THR A 602 13.65 128.21 -75.48
C THR A 602 12.60 127.15 -75.81
N LYS A 603 12.96 126.14 -76.61
CA LYS A 603 12.04 125.05 -76.98
C LYS A 603 11.45 124.30 -75.77
N LYS A 604 12.21 124.13 -74.68
CA LYS A 604 11.74 123.45 -73.46
C LYS A 604 10.74 124.33 -72.70
N GLU A 605 11.07 125.61 -72.52
CA GLU A 605 10.18 126.59 -71.87
C GLU A 605 8.89 126.81 -72.66
N LEU A 606 8.94 126.78 -74.00
CA LEU A 606 7.75 126.87 -74.84
C LEU A 606 6.80 125.66 -74.66
N ILE A 607 7.33 124.44 -74.44
CA ILE A 607 6.52 123.25 -74.12
C ILE A 607 5.83 123.41 -72.77
N GLU A 608 6.52 123.95 -71.77
CA GLU A 608 5.95 124.21 -70.44
C GLU A 608 4.91 125.34 -70.49
N LEU A 609 5.17 126.43 -71.22
CA LEU A 609 4.20 127.52 -71.40
C LEU A 609 2.94 127.07 -72.15
N LEU A 610 3.04 126.10 -73.05
CA LEU A 610 1.89 125.44 -73.70
C LEU A 610 1.17 124.46 -72.76
N LYS A 611 1.92 123.69 -71.94
CA LYS A 611 1.37 122.77 -70.93
C LYS A 611 0.57 123.52 -69.87
N ASP A 612 1.08 124.66 -69.42
CA ASP A 612 0.47 125.53 -68.41
C ASP A 612 -0.56 126.52 -68.99
N LYS A 613 -0.86 126.42 -70.31
CA LYS A 613 -1.80 127.29 -71.05
C LYS A 613 -1.52 128.79 -70.94
N LYS A 614 -0.25 129.19 -70.78
CA LYS A 614 0.21 130.59 -70.73
C LYS A 614 0.53 131.18 -72.11
N ILE A 615 0.72 130.32 -73.11
CA ILE A 615 0.76 130.69 -74.54
C ILE A 615 -0.30 129.87 -75.27
N ARG A 616 -1.05 130.51 -76.17
CA ARG A 616 -2.05 129.85 -77.02
C ARG A 616 -1.76 130.13 -78.48
N ILE A 617 -1.69 129.09 -79.30
CA ILE A 617 -1.47 129.23 -80.74
C ILE A 617 -2.79 129.66 -81.38
N LEU A 618 -2.84 130.87 -81.95
CA LEU A 618 -4.04 131.40 -82.60
C LEU A 618 -4.07 131.02 -84.09
N LYS A 619 -2.94 131.15 -84.79
CA LYS A 619 -2.84 130.85 -86.21
C LYS A 619 -1.44 130.36 -86.56
N ALA A 620 -1.32 129.09 -86.96
CA ALA A 620 -0.07 128.48 -87.39
C ALA A 620 0.14 128.68 -88.90
N SER A 621 1.22 129.35 -89.29
CA SER A 621 1.61 129.50 -90.70
C SER A 621 2.57 128.37 -91.09
N ARG A 622 2.24 127.60 -92.14
CA ARG A 622 3.13 126.55 -92.67
C ARG A 622 4.31 127.20 -93.40
N PRO A 623 5.55 126.69 -93.23
CA PRO A 623 6.74 127.27 -93.84
C PRO A 623 6.70 127.14 -95.38
N LYS A 624 6.60 128.27 -96.10
CA LYS A 624 6.99 128.38 -97.52
C LYS A 624 8.49 128.69 -97.59
N ALA A 625 9.16 128.07 -98.57
CA ALA A 625 10.60 128.21 -98.79
C ALA A 625 11.02 129.68 -98.95
N ASP A 626 12.11 130.06 -98.27
CA ASP A 626 12.58 131.44 -98.11
C ASP A 626 13.27 131.96 -99.40
N PRO A 627 12.76 133.02 -100.05
CA PRO A 627 13.36 133.64 -101.24
C PRO A 627 14.71 134.32 -100.97
N MET A 628 15.03 134.64 -99.70
CA MET A 628 16.26 135.35 -99.33
C MET A 628 17.51 134.47 -99.31
N GLN A 629 17.34 133.14 -99.31
CA GLN A 629 18.46 132.19 -99.34
C GLN A 629 19.13 132.11 -100.72
N LYS A 630 18.41 132.42 -101.82
CA LYS A 630 18.99 132.50 -103.18
C LYS A 630 19.84 133.77 -103.39
N LEU A 631 19.45 134.90 -102.79
CA LEU A 631 20.13 136.19 -102.95
C LEU A 631 21.43 136.29 -102.14
N VAL A 632 21.50 135.61 -100.99
CA VAL A 632 22.70 135.51 -100.14
C VAL A 632 23.73 134.53 -100.70
N ILE A 633 23.30 133.50 -101.43
CA ILE A 633 24.18 132.56 -102.13
C ILE A 633 24.77 133.18 -103.42
N GLU A 634 24.00 134.00 -104.16
CA GLU A 634 24.50 134.73 -105.33
C GLU A 634 25.46 135.89 -104.95
N ARG A 635 25.21 136.62 -103.86
CA ARG A 635 26.14 137.67 -103.38
C ARG A 635 27.46 137.11 -102.83
N ARG A 636 27.44 135.95 -102.17
CA ARG A 636 28.67 135.27 -101.71
C ARG A 636 29.51 134.72 -102.87
N LYS A 637 28.89 134.33 -104.00
CA LYS A 637 29.62 133.95 -105.22
C LYS A 637 30.21 135.13 -106.00
N LYS A 638 29.61 136.33 -105.94
CA LYS A 638 30.15 137.55 -106.57
C LYS A 638 31.30 138.23 -105.81
N LEU A 639 31.46 137.95 -104.51
CA LEU A 639 32.54 138.51 -103.69
C LEU A 639 33.78 137.60 -103.60
N ALA A 640 33.66 136.32 -103.95
CA ALA A 640 34.77 135.36 -104.02
C ALA A 640 35.45 135.31 -105.42
N SER A 641 35.12 136.25 -106.31
CA SER A 641 35.76 136.43 -107.63
C SER A 641 36.27 137.86 -107.84
N ARG A 642 36.53 138.59 -106.74
CA ARG A 642 37.21 139.90 -106.75
C ARG A 642 38.22 140.10 -105.61
N PHE A 643 38.64 139.00 -104.98
CA PHE A 643 39.93 138.79 -104.31
C PHE A 643 40.29 137.31 -104.40
#